data_AF-A0A0D3G6M6-F1
#
_entry.id   AF-A0A0D3G6M6-F1
#
_cell.length_a   1.000
_cell.length_b   1.000
_cell.length_c   1.000
_cell.angle_alpha   90.00
_cell.angle_beta   90.00
_cell.angle_gamma   90.00
#
_symmetry.space_group_name_H-M   'P 1'
#
loop_
_entity.id
_entity.type
_entity.pdbx_description
1 polymer ?
#
loop_
_entity_poly.entity_id
_entity_poly.type
_entity_poly.pdbx_seq_one_letter_code
_entity_poly.pdbx_strand_id
1 'polypeptide(L)'
;MARGSTSMEVRRDGVAVITVSNPPVNALSLDVIASLQRDYGEALRRSDVKAIVLTGAKGRFSGGFDINAFDKKPSKDCPVLSFVNKLNIYVVKFMLLPDAPKPSVAAIDGVALGGGLELAMVCHARVSTSSAQLGLPELQLGIIPGLGGTQRLPRLVGLPKALEMLLMSKPLKGVEAHKFGLVDAVVSADELISTACSWALEIVEDKRPWFRSLHRTDRLPALEETKKILNFARVQAQKQSASLQHPLVCIDVIEEGIISGPRAGLMKETLCGKMLEMSQISKSLRHVFFAQRATSKIPNISNLGLTPRRIHKVAIVGGGLMGSGIATALISNNLLVILKEVNEQFLDAGISRVKANLQSLVKRGQMTKEDYEKKLSLLSGVLDYEQFREADVVIEAVIEDLSLKQKIFADLEKYCHSNCILATNTSTIDLHLIGQKTSCQDRIAGAHFFSPAHAMPLLEIIRTHRTSSQVVIDLLNVAKQIRKTPIVVGNCTGFAVNRMFFPFTQVAYFLVDYGLDVYHIDHVITKFGMPMGPFRLADLVGFGVAIASRKQYLQSYPERCYKSMLIQIMLEENRTGESSRKGFYLYDDKRKASPDPEMNKYIEKSRSMASIVQDPKLPKLTDDEIVEMMLFPVVNEACRLLDEGVAMKASDLDVASIMGRGFPSYRGGVMFWADSFGAKYIYDRLKDWSKYHGGIFEPCEYLSTRARQGLSLAAMADGAMSRL
;
A
#
# COMPACT_ATOMS: atom_id res chain seq x y z
N MET A 1 -6.20 10.73 25.86
CA MET A 1 -7.37 10.14 25.17
C MET A 1 -8.11 9.27 26.16
N ALA A 2 -9.44 9.29 26.16
CA ALA A 2 -10.23 8.33 26.94
C ALA A 2 -9.84 6.90 26.53
N ARG A 3 -9.66 6.00 27.50
CA ARG A 3 -9.37 4.58 27.22
C ARG A 3 -10.59 3.96 26.53
N GLY A 4 -10.35 3.10 25.54
CA GLY A 4 -11.41 2.33 24.91
C GLY A 4 -12.10 1.43 25.95
N SER A 5 -13.42 1.30 25.86
CA SER A 5 -14.22 0.54 26.83
C SER A 5 -15.44 -0.10 26.19
N THR A 6 -16.18 -0.86 26.99
CA THR A 6 -17.53 -1.30 26.68
C THR A 6 -18.53 -0.66 27.63
N SER A 7 -19.79 -0.58 27.19
CA SER A 7 -20.95 -0.29 28.04
C SER A 7 -21.97 -1.40 27.88
N MET A 8 -22.67 -1.74 28.96
CA MET A 8 -23.74 -2.73 28.96
C MET A 8 -25.06 -2.09 29.40
N GLU A 9 -26.11 -2.29 28.61
CA GLU A 9 -27.49 -1.90 28.93
C GLU A 9 -28.37 -3.16 28.94
N VAL A 10 -29.08 -3.41 30.04
CA VAL A 10 -30.04 -4.52 30.12
C VAL A 10 -31.43 -3.97 29.79
N ARG A 11 -31.99 -4.44 28.67
CA ARG A 11 -33.34 -4.09 28.22
C ARG A 11 -34.40 -4.74 29.10
N ARG A 12 -35.62 -4.19 29.08
CA ARG A 12 -36.79 -4.72 29.83
C ARG A 12 -37.16 -6.15 29.45
N ASP A 13 -36.85 -6.57 28.23
CA ASP A 13 -37.08 -7.92 27.70
C ASP A 13 -36.02 -8.95 28.18
N GLY A 14 -35.00 -8.50 28.92
CA GLY A 14 -33.92 -9.33 29.46
C GLY A 14 -32.73 -9.49 28.52
N VAL A 15 -32.64 -8.73 27.42
CA VAL A 15 -31.47 -8.75 26.54
C VAL A 15 -30.43 -7.72 27.01
N ALA A 16 -29.20 -8.18 27.27
CA ALA A 16 -28.07 -7.31 27.57
C ALA A 16 -27.38 -6.86 26.28
N VAL A 17 -27.42 -5.57 25.98
CA VAL A 17 -26.73 -4.96 24.83
C VAL A 17 -25.37 -4.43 25.27
N ILE A 18 -24.30 -5.09 24.82
CA ILE A 18 -22.91 -4.70 25.08
C ILE A 18 -22.39 -3.94 23.85
N THR A 19 -22.00 -2.69 24.06
CA THR A 19 -21.51 -1.79 23.00
C THR A 19 -20.02 -1.51 23.17
N VAL A 20 -19.22 -1.83 22.15
CA VAL A 20 -17.79 -1.50 22.10
C VAL A 20 -17.59 -0.05 21.67
N SER A 21 -16.79 0.72 22.40
CA SER A 21 -16.46 2.10 22.06
C SER A 21 -14.96 2.36 22.19
N ASN A 22 -14.29 2.52 21.05
CA ASN A 22 -12.89 2.94 20.96
C ASN A 22 -12.64 3.65 19.61
N PRO A 23 -13.10 4.90 19.45
CA PRO A 23 -13.00 5.61 18.18
C PRO A 23 -11.54 5.74 17.71
N PRO A 24 -11.29 5.78 16.38
CA PRO A 24 -12.28 5.99 15.31
C PRO A 24 -12.91 4.71 14.75
N VAL A 25 -12.36 3.53 15.02
CA VAL A 25 -12.78 2.26 14.39
C VAL A 25 -13.18 1.17 15.39
N ASN A 26 -13.28 1.49 16.68
CA ASN A 26 -13.54 0.53 17.76
C ASN A 26 -12.51 -0.61 17.78
N ALA A 27 -11.22 -0.22 17.73
CA ALA A 27 -10.11 -1.17 17.77
C ALA A 27 -10.12 -1.93 19.12
N LEU A 28 -9.84 -3.24 19.08
CA LEU A 28 -9.78 -4.10 20.26
C LEU A 28 -8.43 -3.88 20.96
N SER A 29 -8.32 -2.78 21.69
CA SER A 29 -7.19 -2.53 22.59
C SER A 29 -7.28 -3.46 23.81
N LEU A 30 -6.18 -3.54 24.56
CA LEU A 30 -6.14 -4.31 25.81
C LEU A 30 -7.23 -3.87 26.80
N ASP A 31 -7.50 -2.56 26.89
CA ASP A 31 -8.56 -2.00 27.75
C ASP A 31 -9.95 -2.44 27.29
N VAL A 32 -10.22 -2.42 25.98
CA VAL A 32 -11.50 -2.88 25.40
C VAL A 32 -11.70 -4.37 25.67
N ILE A 33 -10.66 -5.18 25.49
CA ILE A 33 -10.71 -6.62 25.73
C ILE A 33 -11.02 -6.92 27.21
N ALA A 34 -10.34 -6.23 28.14
CA ALA A 34 -10.60 -6.38 29.57
C ALA A 34 -12.04 -5.96 29.93
N SER A 35 -12.52 -4.86 29.33
CA SER A 35 -13.90 -4.38 29.52
C SER A 35 -14.93 -5.36 28.97
N LEU A 36 -14.69 -5.92 27.78
CA LEU A 36 -15.53 -6.96 27.18
C LEU A 36 -15.65 -8.19 28.10
N GLN A 37 -14.52 -8.67 28.64
CA GLN A 37 -14.49 -9.82 29.56
C GLN A 37 -15.32 -9.57 30.81
N ARG A 38 -15.19 -8.37 31.40
CA ARG A 38 -15.97 -7.96 32.58
C ARG A 38 -17.47 -7.95 32.26
N ASP A 39 -17.87 -7.23 31.22
CA ASP A 39 -19.29 -6.95 30.94
C ASP A 39 -20.02 -8.22 30.46
N TYR A 40 -19.41 -9.01 29.57
CA TYR A 40 -19.99 -10.31 29.21
C TYR A 40 -20.01 -11.26 30.42
N GLY A 41 -18.96 -11.26 31.25
CA GLY A 41 -18.92 -12.10 32.45
C GLY A 41 -20.01 -11.72 33.45
N GLU A 42 -20.30 -10.44 33.60
CA GLU A 42 -21.44 -9.94 34.38
C GLU A 42 -22.77 -10.37 33.76
N ALA A 43 -22.97 -10.16 32.46
CA ALA A 43 -24.19 -10.55 31.74
C ALA A 43 -24.49 -12.05 31.88
N LEU A 44 -23.46 -12.90 31.85
CA LEU A 44 -23.61 -14.34 32.05
C LEU A 44 -24.03 -14.72 33.47
N ARG A 45 -23.60 -13.99 34.51
CA ARG A 45 -23.94 -14.26 35.92
C ARG A 45 -25.31 -13.72 36.35
N ARG A 46 -25.76 -12.62 35.75
CA ARG A 46 -27.02 -11.93 36.09
C ARG A 46 -28.26 -12.76 35.78
N SER A 47 -29.18 -12.96 36.72
CA SER A 47 -30.39 -13.77 36.48
C SER A 47 -31.45 -13.05 35.64
N ASP A 48 -31.45 -11.72 35.62
CA ASP A 48 -32.36 -10.89 34.82
C ASP A 48 -31.98 -10.83 33.33
N VAL A 49 -30.77 -11.26 32.98
CA VAL A 49 -30.30 -11.33 31.59
C VAL A 49 -30.59 -12.71 31.01
N LYS A 50 -31.34 -12.76 29.92
CA LYS A 50 -31.68 -13.98 29.16
C LYS A 50 -30.73 -14.23 27.99
N ALA A 51 -30.31 -13.16 27.30
CA ALA A 51 -29.45 -13.23 26.13
C ALA A 51 -28.57 -11.98 25.99
N ILE A 52 -27.58 -12.02 25.10
CA ILE A 52 -26.61 -10.94 24.89
C ILE A 52 -26.64 -10.47 23.43
N VAL A 53 -26.58 -9.16 23.20
CA VAL A 53 -26.30 -8.57 21.88
C VAL A 53 -24.98 -7.82 21.97
N LEU A 54 -24.05 -8.09 21.05
CA LEU A 54 -22.79 -7.36 20.92
C LEU A 54 -22.87 -6.43 19.72
N THR A 55 -22.51 -5.17 19.91
CA THR A 55 -22.46 -4.15 18.85
C THR A 55 -21.29 -3.20 19.07
N GLY A 56 -21.07 -2.27 18.13
CA GLY A 56 -20.07 -1.21 18.26
C GLY A 56 -20.67 0.19 18.09
N ALA A 57 -20.08 1.17 18.76
CA ALA A 57 -20.54 2.55 18.77
C ALA A 57 -20.25 3.26 17.43
N LYS A 58 -21.04 4.30 17.13
CA LYS A 58 -20.84 5.22 15.99
C LYS A 58 -20.81 4.53 14.62
N GLY A 59 -21.73 3.59 14.41
CA GLY A 59 -21.94 2.90 13.13
C GLY A 59 -20.75 2.05 12.67
N ARG A 60 -19.99 1.51 13.62
CA ARG A 60 -18.82 0.65 13.36
C ARG A 60 -18.78 -0.45 14.41
N PHE A 61 -18.72 -1.70 13.99
CA PHE A 61 -18.58 -2.83 14.89
C PHE A 61 -17.19 -2.85 15.53
N SER A 62 -16.16 -3.24 14.77
CA SER A 62 -14.76 -3.17 15.17
C SER A 62 -13.81 -3.33 13.98
N GLY A 63 -12.80 -2.47 13.91
CA GLY A 63 -11.71 -2.54 12.94
C GLY A 63 -10.67 -3.62 13.22
N GLY A 64 -10.82 -4.40 14.30
CA GLY A 64 -9.91 -5.48 14.67
C GLY A 64 -8.97 -5.14 15.83
N PHE A 65 -7.99 -6.00 16.06
CA PHE A 65 -7.01 -5.86 17.13
C PHE A 65 -6.18 -4.59 16.97
N ASP A 66 -5.82 -3.93 18.08
CA ASP A 66 -4.96 -2.76 18.05
C ASP A 66 -3.51 -3.16 17.76
N ILE A 67 -3.10 -3.00 16.50
CA ILE A 67 -1.77 -3.40 15.99
C ILE A 67 -0.65 -2.63 16.72
N ASN A 68 -0.92 -1.46 17.32
CA ASN A 68 0.08 -0.73 18.10
C ASN A 68 0.54 -1.51 19.34
N ALA A 69 -0.21 -2.52 19.78
CA ALA A 69 0.17 -3.37 20.91
C ALA A 69 1.34 -4.31 20.59
N PHE A 70 1.56 -4.66 19.31
CA PHE A 70 2.62 -5.60 18.91
C PHE A 70 4.05 -5.04 19.08
N ASP A 71 4.21 -3.71 18.96
CA ASP A 71 5.53 -3.08 18.96
C ASP A 71 5.88 -2.40 20.30
N LYS A 72 5.02 -2.52 21.33
CA LYS A 72 5.32 -2.00 22.67
C LYS A 72 6.41 -2.83 23.34
N LYS A 73 7.58 -2.22 23.59
CA LYS A 73 8.64 -2.83 24.41
C LYS A 73 8.06 -3.23 25.78
N PRO A 74 8.43 -4.40 26.33
CA PRO A 74 8.14 -4.72 27.72
C PRO A 74 8.64 -3.61 28.63
N SER A 75 7.77 -2.99 29.42
CA SER A 75 8.25 -2.11 30.49
C SER A 75 8.96 -2.97 31.54
N LYS A 76 10.02 -2.44 32.17
CA LYS A 76 10.75 -3.15 33.24
C LYS A 76 9.84 -3.53 34.42
N ASP A 77 8.73 -2.80 34.62
CA ASP A 77 7.77 -3.02 35.70
C ASP A 77 6.55 -3.89 35.32
N CYS A 78 6.50 -4.39 34.08
CA CYS A 78 5.45 -5.31 33.65
C CYS A 78 6.09 -6.40 32.79
N PRO A 79 6.23 -7.64 33.28
CA PRO A 79 6.71 -8.73 32.45
C PRO A 79 5.66 -9.00 31.35
N VAL A 80 5.77 -8.29 30.23
CA VAL A 80 4.88 -8.36 29.05
C VAL A 80 4.91 -9.77 28.43
N LEU A 81 6.02 -10.49 28.60
CA LEU A 81 6.09 -11.93 28.31
C LEU A 81 5.14 -12.77 29.16
N SER A 82 4.77 -12.33 30.37
CA SER A 82 3.70 -12.94 31.17
C SER A 82 2.31 -12.36 30.85
N PHE A 83 2.22 -11.08 30.48
CA PHE A 83 0.93 -10.41 30.23
C PHE A 83 0.32 -10.80 28.88
N VAL A 84 1.12 -10.96 27.81
CA VAL A 84 0.66 -11.43 26.49
C VAL A 84 0.43 -12.95 26.49
N ASN A 85 1.25 -13.73 27.22
CA ASN A 85 0.97 -15.15 27.46
C ASN A 85 -0.31 -15.35 28.28
N LYS A 86 -0.58 -14.49 29.29
CA LYS A 86 -1.87 -14.47 29.98
C LYS A 86 -2.98 -13.99 29.04
N LEU A 87 -2.79 -12.94 28.24
CA LEU A 87 -3.85 -12.45 27.34
C LEU A 87 -4.26 -13.48 26.30
N ASN A 88 -3.32 -14.19 25.66
CA ASN A 88 -3.67 -15.27 24.73
C ASN A 88 -4.40 -16.41 25.46
N ILE A 89 -4.00 -16.80 26.67
CA ILE A 89 -4.71 -17.84 27.42
C ILE A 89 -6.10 -17.36 27.90
N TYR A 90 -6.28 -16.09 28.27
CA TYR A 90 -7.53 -15.54 28.82
C TYR A 90 -8.52 -15.03 27.76
N VAL A 91 -8.06 -14.46 26.65
CA VAL A 91 -8.90 -14.08 25.49
C VAL A 91 -9.41 -15.34 24.79
N VAL A 92 -8.53 -16.32 24.60
CA VAL A 92 -8.92 -17.66 24.12
C VAL A 92 -9.89 -18.31 25.11
N LYS A 93 -9.68 -18.26 26.43
CA LYS A 93 -10.65 -18.84 27.40
C LYS A 93 -12.04 -18.18 27.36
N PHE A 94 -12.14 -16.89 27.02
CA PHE A 94 -13.41 -16.18 26.93
C PHE A 94 -14.12 -16.37 25.58
N MET A 95 -13.37 -16.32 24.47
CA MET A 95 -13.86 -16.58 23.11
C MET A 95 -14.10 -18.08 22.85
N LEU A 96 -13.51 -18.93 23.69
CA LEU A 96 -13.81 -20.35 23.88
C LEU A 96 -14.67 -20.59 25.13
N LEU A 97 -15.67 -19.76 25.38
CA LEU A 97 -16.87 -20.21 26.08
C LEU A 97 -17.91 -20.72 25.06
N PRO A 98 -17.66 -21.79 24.26
CA PRO A 98 -18.72 -22.38 23.45
C PRO A 98 -19.84 -22.92 24.37
N ASP A 99 -19.58 -23.08 25.67
CA ASP A 99 -20.55 -23.47 26.69
C ASP A 99 -21.12 -22.28 27.49
N ALA A 100 -21.12 -21.07 26.89
CA ALA A 100 -21.80 -19.94 27.52
C ALA A 100 -23.27 -20.32 27.79
N PRO A 101 -23.80 -20.14 29.02
CA PRO A 101 -25.15 -20.54 29.37
C PRO A 101 -26.24 -19.68 28.73
N LYS A 102 -25.89 -18.67 27.94
CA LYS A 102 -26.82 -17.73 27.32
C LYS A 102 -26.44 -17.47 25.86
N PRO A 103 -27.42 -17.38 24.94
CA PRO A 103 -27.14 -17.09 23.56
C PRO A 103 -26.67 -15.65 23.37
N SER A 104 -25.96 -15.43 22.28
CA SER A 104 -25.38 -14.12 21.94
C SER A 104 -25.49 -13.85 20.45
N VAL A 105 -25.81 -12.61 20.08
CA VAL A 105 -26.00 -12.18 18.69
C VAL A 105 -25.11 -10.97 18.40
N ALA A 106 -24.35 -11.01 17.30
CA ALA A 106 -23.58 -9.86 16.83
C ALA A 106 -24.45 -8.97 15.93
N ALA A 107 -24.57 -7.70 16.29
CA ALA A 107 -25.21 -6.66 15.49
C ALA A 107 -24.13 -5.82 14.79
N ILE A 108 -23.93 -6.06 13.49
CA ILE A 108 -22.77 -5.60 12.73
C ILE A 108 -23.14 -4.41 11.83
N ASP A 109 -22.57 -3.25 12.12
CA ASP A 109 -22.60 -2.09 11.22
C ASP A 109 -21.18 -1.63 10.88
N GLY A 110 -21.01 -0.99 9.72
CA GLY A 110 -19.73 -0.45 9.28
C GLY A 110 -18.66 -1.52 9.08
N VAL A 111 -17.61 -1.52 9.90
CA VAL A 111 -16.46 -2.44 9.74
C VAL A 111 -16.47 -3.53 10.81
N ALA A 112 -16.30 -4.78 10.39
CA ALA A 112 -15.97 -5.94 11.24
C ALA A 112 -14.76 -6.63 10.61
N LEU A 113 -13.55 -6.19 10.98
CA LEU A 113 -12.30 -6.66 10.37
C LEU A 113 -11.40 -7.36 11.38
N GLY A 114 -10.68 -8.37 10.92
CA GLY A 114 -9.76 -9.18 11.71
C GLY A 114 -10.38 -9.69 13.01
N GLY A 115 -9.74 -9.43 14.15
CA GLY A 115 -10.28 -9.76 15.47
C GLY A 115 -11.72 -9.29 15.74
N GLY A 116 -12.19 -8.23 15.07
CA GLY A 116 -13.58 -7.79 15.13
C GLY A 116 -14.54 -8.80 14.49
N LEU A 117 -14.19 -9.32 13.31
CA LEU A 117 -14.96 -10.41 12.70
C LEU A 117 -14.83 -11.71 13.50
N GLU A 118 -13.64 -11.99 14.06
CA GLU A 118 -13.45 -13.16 14.93
C GLU A 118 -14.39 -13.10 16.15
N LEU A 119 -14.53 -11.93 16.81
CA LEU A 119 -15.53 -11.72 17.86
C LEU A 119 -16.95 -11.97 17.37
N ALA A 120 -17.33 -11.44 16.22
CA ALA A 120 -18.67 -11.65 15.66
C ALA A 120 -18.95 -13.13 15.33
N MET A 121 -17.95 -13.89 14.90
CA MET A 121 -18.08 -15.33 14.62
C MET A 121 -18.16 -16.19 15.88
N VAL A 122 -17.74 -15.68 17.04
CA VAL A 122 -17.96 -16.33 18.34
C VAL A 122 -19.44 -16.30 18.72
N CYS A 123 -20.17 -15.22 18.37
CA CYS A 123 -21.61 -15.14 18.60
C CYS A 123 -22.38 -16.25 17.88
N HIS A 124 -23.54 -16.60 18.43
CA HIS A 124 -24.38 -17.68 17.94
C HIS A 124 -25.14 -17.30 16.66
N ALA A 125 -25.49 -16.02 16.51
CA ALA A 125 -26.00 -15.45 15.27
C ALA A 125 -25.37 -14.08 14.97
N ARG A 126 -25.46 -13.64 13.72
CA ARG A 126 -24.94 -12.38 13.20
C ARG A 126 -26.01 -11.70 12.33
N VAL A 127 -26.37 -10.48 12.68
CA VAL A 127 -27.24 -9.59 11.89
C VAL A 127 -26.37 -8.43 11.42
N SER A 128 -26.46 -8.05 10.13
CA SER A 128 -25.57 -7.03 9.54
C SER A 128 -26.34 -5.97 8.77
N THR A 129 -25.77 -4.78 8.62
CA THR A 129 -26.20 -3.85 7.58
C THR A 129 -25.69 -4.29 6.19
N SER A 130 -26.36 -3.86 5.13
CA SER A 130 -26.05 -4.27 3.74
C SER A 130 -24.67 -3.80 3.26
N SER A 131 -24.20 -2.66 3.77
CA SER A 131 -22.94 -2.02 3.40
C SER A 131 -21.76 -2.39 4.30
N ALA A 132 -21.99 -3.14 5.37
CA ALA A 132 -20.95 -3.54 6.31
C ALA A 132 -19.83 -4.31 5.61
N GLN A 133 -18.59 -4.16 6.07
CA GLN A 133 -17.41 -4.83 5.55
C GLN A 133 -16.90 -5.87 6.55
N LEU A 134 -16.94 -7.14 6.15
CA LEU A 134 -16.58 -8.28 6.98
C LEU A 134 -15.39 -9.03 6.37
N GLY A 135 -14.25 -9.09 7.05
CA GLY A 135 -13.07 -9.78 6.53
C GLY A 135 -11.96 -10.03 7.54
N LEU A 136 -11.00 -10.87 7.16
CA LEU A 136 -9.82 -11.24 7.94
C LEU A 136 -8.55 -10.83 7.17
N PRO A 137 -8.04 -9.58 7.34
CA PRO A 137 -6.94 -9.04 6.57
C PRO A 137 -5.54 -9.34 7.15
N GLU A 138 -5.43 -10.24 8.13
CA GLU A 138 -4.21 -10.51 8.91
C GLU A 138 -2.98 -10.85 8.06
N LEU A 139 -3.17 -11.56 6.94
CA LEU A 139 -2.05 -11.92 6.06
C LEU A 139 -1.35 -10.68 5.48
N GLN A 140 -2.05 -9.54 5.32
CA GLN A 140 -1.42 -8.28 4.89
C GLN A 140 -0.38 -7.76 5.90
N LEU A 141 -0.43 -8.23 7.14
CA LEU A 141 0.47 -7.87 8.24
C LEU A 141 1.51 -8.97 8.53
N GLY A 142 1.55 -10.02 7.70
CA GLY A 142 2.46 -11.16 7.88
C GLY A 142 2.09 -12.06 9.06
N ILE A 143 0.87 -11.95 9.58
CA ILE A 143 0.31 -12.79 10.66
C ILE A 143 -0.93 -13.54 10.13
N ILE A 144 -1.45 -14.46 10.93
CA ILE A 144 -2.71 -15.17 10.66
C ILE A 144 -3.78 -14.74 11.66
N PRO A 145 -5.08 -14.96 11.38
CA PRO A 145 -6.12 -14.80 12.40
C PRO A 145 -5.75 -15.60 13.65
N GLY A 146 -5.96 -15.00 14.82
CA GLY A 146 -5.43 -15.51 16.10
C GLY A 146 -6.49 -15.72 17.19
N LEU A 147 -7.75 -15.45 16.88
CA LEU A 147 -8.89 -15.56 17.80
C LEU A 147 -9.91 -16.61 17.30
N GLY A 148 -9.43 -17.62 16.57
CA GLY A 148 -10.17 -18.73 15.99
C GLY A 148 -10.79 -18.43 14.63
N GLY A 149 -10.36 -17.38 13.94
CA GLY A 149 -10.78 -17.03 12.59
C GLY A 149 -10.42 -18.11 11.58
N THR A 150 -9.26 -18.75 11.71
CA THR A 150 -8.86 -19.89 10.84
C THR A 150 -9.78 -21.09 11.01
N GLN A 151 -10.48 -21.17 12.15
CA GLN A 151 -11.34 -22.30 12.49
C GLN A 151 -12.80 -22.04 12.22
N ARG A 152 -13.32 -20.86 12.57
CA ARG A 152 -14.74 -20.54 12.43
C ARG A 152 -15.11 -20.14 11.01
N LEU A 153 -14.23 -19.44 10.28
CA LEU A 153 -14.57 -18.95 8.95
C LEU A 153 -14.84 -20.11 7.96
N PRO A 154 -13.98 -21.15 7.83
CA PRO A 154 -14.26 -22.29 6.93
C PRO A 154 -15.56 -23.03 7.26
N ARG A 155 -15.94 -23.05 8.53
CA ARG A 155 -17.17 -23.71 9.01
C ARG A 155 -18.43 -22.88 8.76
N LEU A 156 -18.28 -21.56 8.61
CA LEU A 156 -19.38 -20.65 8.33
C LEU A 156 -19.58 -20.44 6.83
N VAL A 157 -18.53 -20.19 6.05
CA VAL A 157 -18.67 -19.85 4.61
C VAL A 157 -18.30 -21.00 3.66
N GLY A 158 -17.84 -22.12 4.20
CA GLY A 158 -17.24 -23.21 3.43
C GLY A 158 -15.76 -22.98 3.13
N LEU A 159 -15.01 -24.08 2.97
CA LEU A 159 -13.56 -24.04 2.83
C LEU A 159 -13.05 -23.20 1.64
N PRO A 160 -13.58 -23.34 0.41
CA PRO A 160 -13.10 -22.56 -0.74
C PRO A 160 -13.25 -21.04 -0.54
N LYS A 161 -14.41 -20.60 -0.05
CA LYS A 161 -14.67 -19.18 0.17
C LYS A 161 -13.84 -18.62 1.33
N ALA A 162 -13.63 -19.40 2.38
CA ALA A 162 -12.77 -19.00 3.49
C ALA A 162 -11.32 -18.80 3.04
N LEU A 163 -10.78 -19.72 2.23
CA LEU A 163 -9.45 -19.59 1.64
C LEU A 163 -9.35 -18.37 0.72
N GLU A 164 -10.34 -18.12 -0.12
CA GLU A 164 -10.42 -16.90 -0.94
C GLU A 164 -10.35 -15.64 -0.07
N MET A 165 -11.18 -15.55 0.98
CA MET A 165 -11.22 -14.39 1.88
C MET A 165 -9.90 -14.17 2.60
N LEU A 166 -9.29 -15.24 3.14
CA LEU A 166 -8.05 -15.18 3.90
C LEU A 166 -6.87 -14.83 2.99
N LEU A 167 -6.63 -15.63 1.94
CA LEU A 167 -5.47 -15.49 1.06
C LEU A 167 -5.49 -14.18 0.27
N MET A 168 -6.67 -13.69 -0.11
CA MET A 168 -6.81 -12.40 -0.80
C MET A 168 -6.96 -11.22 0.18
N SER A 169 -7.16 -11.49 1.48
CA SER A 169 -7.43 -10.48 2.52
C SER A 169 -8.54 -9.49 2.12
N LYS A 170 -9.58 -9.99 1.43
CA LYS A 170 -10.64 -9.18 0.84
C LYS A 170 -11.92 -9.28 1.68
N PRO A 171 -12.47 -8.16 2.18
CA PRO A 171 -13.72 -8.19 2.92
C PRO A 171 -14.92 -8.41 2.00
N LEU A 172 -15.95 -9.07 2.53
CA LEU A 172 -17.27 -9.17 1.92
C LEU A 172 -18.15 -8.01 2.38
N LYS A 173 -19.04 -7.55 1.50
CA LYS A 173 -20.14 -6.67 1.91
C LYS A 173 -21.23 -7.48 2.61
N GLY A 174 -22.02 -6.86 3.49
CA GLY A 174 -23.10 -7.52 4.24
C GLY A 174 -24.02 -8.40 3.39
N VAL A 175 -24.43 -7.92 2.21
CA VAL A 175 -25.26 -8.70 1.26
C VAL A 175 -24.55 -9.97 0.77
N GLU A 176 -23.27 -9.87 0.40
CA GLU A 176 -22.47 -11.02 -0.04
C GLU A 176 -22.18 -11.96 1.13
N ALA A 177 -21.88 -11.41 2.32
CA ALA A 177 -21.66 -12.17 3.54
C ALA A 177 -22.89 -13.00 3.91
N HIS A 178 -24.10 -12.49 3.70
CA HIS A 178 -25.33 -13.24 3.90
C HIS A 178 -25.51 -14.37 2.88
N LYS A 179 -25.25 -14.11 1.60
CA LYS A 179 -25.27 -15.15 0.54
C LYS A 179 -24.36 -16.34 0.88
N PHE A 180 -23.18 -16.08 1.45
CA PHE A 180 -22.24 -17.13 1.86
C PHE A 180 -22.48 -17.64 3.29
N GLY A 181 -23.49 -17.15 4.02
CA GLY A 181 -23.83 -17.54 5.39
C GLY A 181 -22.79 -17.16 6.45
N LEU A 182 -21.94 -16.17 6.18
CA LEU A 182 -21.15 -15.50 7.22
C LEU A 182 -22.06 -14.68 8.14
N VAL A 183 -23.13 -14.13 7.59
CA VAL A 183 -24.16 -13.36 8.30
C VAL A 183 -25.51 -14.05 8.11
N ASP A 184 -26.32 -14.07 9.16
CA ASP A 184 -27.59 -14.79 9.17
C ASP A 184 -28.77 -13.92 8.68
N ALA A 185 -28.69 -12.58 8.82
CA ALA A 185 -29.67 -11.65 8.24
C ALA A 185 -29.07 -10.27 7.90
N VAL A 186 -29.68 -9.58 6.93
CA VAL A 186 -29.31 -8.22 6.52
C VAL A 186 -30.50 -7.27 6.72
N VAL A 187 -30.28 -6.17 7.43
CA VAL A 187 -31.31 -5.16 7.75
C VAL A 187 -30.78 -3.73 7.58
N SER A 188 -31.65 -2.73 7.73
CA SER A 188 -31.23 -1.33 7.79
C SER A 188 -30.49 -1.03 9.11
N ALA A 189 -29.79 0.11 9.18
CA ALA A 189 -29.04 0.47 10.38
C ALA A 189 -29.96 0.77 11.58
N ASP A 190 -31.13 1.34 11.32
CA ASP A 190 -32.18 1.66 12.28
C ASP A 190 -32.85 0.40 12.88
N GLU A 191 -32.94 -0.69 12.11
CA GLU A 191 -33.54 -1.95 12.56
C GLU A 191 -32.52 -2.93 13.17
N LEU A 192 -31.22 -2.61 13.13
CA LEU A 192 -30.14 -3.56 13.43
C LEU A 192 -30.20 -4.09 14.88
N ILE A 193 -30.31 -3.19 15.85
CA ILE A 193 -30.29 -3.56 17.27
C ILE A 193 -31.59 -4.26 17.68
N SER A 194 -32.74 -3.76 17.23
CA SER A 194 -34.05 -4.36 17.53
C SER A 194 -34.14 -5.78 16.97
N THR A 195 -33.71 -5.98 15.72
CA THR A 195 -33.68 -7.30 15.08
C THR A 195 -32.75 -8.26 15.79
N ALA A 196 -31.53 -7.82 16.14
CA ALA A 196 -30.57 -8.65 16.87
C ALA A 196 -31.10 -9.07 18.26
N CYS A 197 -31.81 -8.17 18.96
CA CYS A 197 -32.45 -8.51 20.24
C CYS A 197 -33.59 -9.53 20.07
N SER A 198 -34.44 -9.37 19.05
CA SER A 198 -35.49 -10.34 18.73
C SER A 198 -34.91 -11.73 18.47
N TRP A 199 -33.86 -11.80 17.65
CA TRP A 199 -33.17 -13.05 17.36
C TRP A 199 -32.53 -13.69 18.59
N ALA A 200 -31.95 -12.87 19.47
CA ALA A 200 -31.37 -13.36 20.72
C ALA A 200 -32.42 -14.03 21.61
N LEU A 201 -33.63 -13.45 21.69
CA LEU A 201 -34.76 -14.03 22.42
C LEU A 201 -35.35 -15.26 21.73
N GLU A 202 -35.47 -15.25 20.41
CA GLU A 202 -35.93 -16.40 19.63
C GLU A 202 -35.01 -17.62 19.80
N ILE A 203 -33.70 -17.42 20.02
CA ILE A 203 -32.77 -18.51 20.37
C ILE A 203 -33.02 -19.03 21.80
N VAL A 204 -33.32 -18.14 22.76
CA VAL A 204 -33.68 -18.55 24.14
C VAL A 204 -34.96 -19.39 24.16
N GLU A 205 -35.91 -19.05 23.29
CA GLU A 205 -37.22 -19.71 23.17
C GLU A 205 -37.19 -20.95 22.25
N ASP A 206 -36.00 -21.40 21.83
CA ASP A 206 -35.81 -22.52 20.90
C ASP A 206 -36.54 -22.37 19.54
N LYS A 207 -36.98 -21.16 19.19
CA LYS A 207 -37.55 -20.82 17.88
C LYS A 207 -36.49 -20.72 16.80
N ARG A 208 -35.24 -20.52 17.21
CA ARG A 208 -34.05 -20.57 16.34
C ARG A 208 -32.99 -21.49 16.93
N PRO A 209 -32.25 -22.20 16.08
CA PRO A 209 -31.19 -23.09 16.54
C PRO A 209 -30.05 -22.32 17.21
N TRP A 210 -29.60 -22.84 18.34
CA TRP A 210 -28.42 -22.34 19.05
C TRP A 210 -27.14 -22.90 18.43
N PHE A 211 -26.68 -22.30 17.32
CA PHE A 211 -25.49 -22.77 16.63
C PHE A 211 -24.17 -22.30 17.26
N ARG A 212 -23.24 -23.25 17.42
CA ARG A 212 -21.85 -22.98 17.81
C ARG A 212 -20.95 -23.07 16.59
N SER A 213 -20.54 -21.92 16.03
CA SER A 213 -19.77 -21.82 14.78
C SER A 213 -18.54 -22.75 14.74
N LEU A 214 -17.85 -22.93 15.87
CA LEU A 214 -16.64 -23.76 15.98
C LEU A 214 -16.88 -25.26 15.75
N HIS A 215 -18.09 -25.76 16.05
CA HIS A 215 -18.43 -27.17 15.96
C HIS A 215 -19.22 -27.54 14.70
N ARG A 216 -19.54 -26.54 13.85
CA ARG A 216 -20.19 -26.79 12.57
C ARG A 216 -19.28 -27.58 11.64
N THR A 217 -19.88 -28.55 10.96
CA THR A 217 -19.23 -29.40 9.95
C THR A 217 -20.04 -29.48 8.66
N ASP A 218 -21.28 -28.97 8.65
CA ASP A 218 -22.23 -29.05 7.54
C ASP A 218 -21.76 -28.36 6.24
N ARG A 219 -20.78 -27.45 6.36
CA ARG A 219 -20.20 -26.71 5.23
C ARG A 219 -18.75 -27.11 4.92
N LEU A 220 -18.21 -28.09 5.65
CA LEU A 220 -16.89 -28.63 5.37
C LEU A 220 -17.02 -29.74 4.32
N PRO A 221 -16.16 -29.73 3.28
CA PRO A 221 -16.16 -30.80 2.29
C PRO A 221 -15.63 -32.11 2.90
N ALA A 222 -15.81 -33.22 2.19
CA ALA A 222 -15.22 -34.50 2.58
C ALA A 222 -13.68 -34.40 2.65
N LEU A 223 -13.03 -35.27 3.43
CA LEU A 223 -11.58 -35.19 3.69
C LEU A 223 -10.73 -35.25 2.40
N GLU A 224 -11.09 -36.11 1.44
CA GLU A 224 -10.35 -36.23 0.18
C GLU A 224 -10.48 -34.97 -0.70
N GLU A 225 -11.66 -34.33 -0.70
CA GLU A 225 -11.87 -33.06 -1.39
C GLU A 225 -11.14 -31.91 -0.66
N THR A 226 -11.18 -31.89 0.67
CA THR A 226 -10.44 -30.95 1.52
C THR A 226 -8.96 -30.93 1.16
N LYS A 227 -8.30 -32.09 1.10
CA LYS A 227 -6.87 -32.21 0.73
C LYS A 227 -6.59 -31.59 -0.65
N LYS A 228 -7.45 -31.84 -1.64
CA LYS A 228 -7.30 -31.28 -3.00
C LYS A 228 -7.41 -29.76 -3.00
N ILE A 229 -8.42 -29.21 -2.31
CA ILE A 229 -8.63 -27.76 -2.19
C ILE A 229 -7.43 -27.08 -1.52
N LEU A 230 -6.95 -27.63 -0.41
CA LEU A 230 -5.81 -27.08 0.33
C LEU A 230 -4.52 -27.15 -0.49
N ASN A 231 -4.26 -28.25 -1.20
CA ASN A 231 -3.10 -28.36 -2.08
C ASN A 231 -3.15 -27.36 -3.23
N PHE A 232 -4.32 -27.15 -3.84
CA PHE A 232 -4.50 -26.10 -4.84
C PHE A 232 -4.19 -24.71 -4.25
N ALA A 233 -4.71 -24.42 -3.06
CA ALA A 233 -4.45 -23.16 -2.37
C ALA A 233 -2.97 -22.94 -2.03
N ARG A 234 -2.23 -23.98 -1.62
CA ARG A 234 -0.78 -23.92 -1.40
C ARG A 234 -0.02 -23.57 -2.67
N VAL A 235 -0.33 -24.24 -3.78
CA VAL A 235 0.28 -23.95 -5.09
C VAL A 235 -0.01 -22.52 -5.53
N GLN A 236 -1.24 -22.04 -5.33
CA GLN A 236 -1.61 -20.66 -5.65
C GLN A 236 -0.86 -19.64 -4.78
N ALA A 237 -0.76 -19.87 -3.48
CA ALA A 237 -0.01 -19.01 -2.56
C ALA A 237 1.48 -18.93 -2.91
N GLN A 238 2.11 -20.07 -3.21
CA GLN A 238 3.51 -20.13 -3.65
C GLN A 238 3.75 -19.40 -4.99
N LYS A 239 2.80 -19.52 -5.93
CA LYS A 239 2.86 -18.78 -7.21
C LYS A 239 2.73 -17.26 -7.02
N GLN A 240 1.93 -16.82 -6.05
CA GLN A 240 1.78 -15.38 -5.76
C GLN A 240 3.01 -14.81 -5.07
N SER A 241 3.60 -15.54 -4.11
CA SER A 241 4.86 -15.15 -3.50
C SER A 241 5.57 -16.32 -2.83
N ALA A 242 6.66 -16.79 -3.45
CA ALA A 242 7.49 -17.86 -2.90
C ALA A 242 8.20 -17.45 -1.58
N SER A 243 8.43 -16.16 -1.38
CA SER A 243 9.14 -15.62 -0.20
C SER A 243 8.27 -15.53 1.05
N LEU A 244 6.94 -15.67 0.95
CA LEU A 244 6.01 -15.50 2.07
C LEU A 244 5.56 -16.84 2.64
N GLN A 245 5.83 -17.06 3.92
CA GLN A 245 5.49 -18.30 4.63
C GLN A 245 4.11 -18.25 5.33
N HIS A 246 3.69 -17.08 5.81
CA HIS A 246 2.46 -16.93 6.58
C HIS A 246 1.17 -17.40 5.86
N PRO A 247 1.01 -17.30 4.51
CA PRO A 247 -0.17 -17.86 3.84
C PRO A 247 -0.19 -19.38 3.88
N LEU A 248 0.97 -20.04 3.76
CA LEU A 248 1.08 -21.50 3.86
C LEU A 248 0.78 -21.98 5.28
N VAL A 249 1.35 -21.30 6.27
CA VAL A 249 1.07 -21.56 7.69
C VAL A 249 -0.42 -21.41 7.99
N CYS A 250 -1.09 -20.40 7.41
CA CYS A 250 -2.55 -20.24 7.54
C CYS A 250 -3.31 -21.47 7.04
N ILE A 251 -2.93 -21.98 5.86
CA ILE A 251 -3.53 -23.19 5.27
C ILE A 251 -3.29 -24.41 6.16
N ASP A 252 -2.08 -24.57 6.71
CA ASP A 252 -1.71 -25.69 7.58
C ASP A 252 -2.45 -25.67 8.93
N VAL A 253 -2.77 -24.48 9.44
CA VAL A 253 -3.58 -24.28 10.65
C VAL A 253 -5.05 -24.62 10.39
N ILE A 254 -5.59 -24.23 9.23
CA ILE A 254 -6.95 -24.61 8.81
C ILE A 254 -7.05 -26.12 8.68
N GLU A 255 -6.09 -26.74 7.99
CA GLU A 255 -6.06 -28.19 7.78
C GLU A 255 -6.05 -28.97 9.10
N GLU A 256 -5.21 -28.57 10.05
CA GLU A 256 -5.15 -29.19 11.38
C GLU A 256 -6.52 -29.21 12.05
N GLY A 257 -7.22 -28.08 11.99
CA GLY A 257 -8.52 -27.95 12.61
C GLY A 257 -9.62 -28.77 11.95
N ILE A 258 -9.47 -29.10 10.66
CA ILE A 258 -10.41 -29.95 9.93
C ILE A 258 -10.09 -31.43 10.20
N ILE A 259 -8.82 -31.82 10.21
CA ILE A 259 -8.38 -33.22 10.38
C ILE A 259 -8.44 -33.66 11.85
N SER A 260 -7.79 -32.89 12.73
CA SER A 260 -7.59 -33.23 14.15
C SER A 260 -8.67 -32.61 15.05
N GLY A 261 -9.60 -31.86 14.46
CA GLY A 261 -10.70 -31.19 15.14
C GLY A 261 -10.40 -29.76 15.61
N PRO A 262 -11.44 -28.97 15.91
CA PRO A 262 -11.33 -27.53 16.09
C PRO A 262 -10.42 -27.11 17.25
N ARG A 263 -10.35 -27.88 18.33
CA ARG A 263 -9.48 -27.57 19.48
C ARG A 263 -7.99 -27.66 19.10
N ALA A 264 -7.60 -28.69 18.35
CA ALA A 264 -6.23 -28.82 17.86
C ALA A 264 -5.87 -27.67 16.90
N GLY A 265 -6.79 -27.32 16.00
CA GLY A 265 -6.65 -26.17 15.11
C GLY A 265 -6.42 -24.84 15.86
N LEU A 266 -7.21 -24.56 16.91
CA LEU A 266 -7.04 -23.35 17.74
C LEU A 266 -5.69 -23.31 18.48
N MET A 267 -5.21 -24.45 18.98
CA MET A 267 -3.90 -24.54 19.61
C MET A 267 -2.79 -24.24 18.59
N LYS A 268 -2.86 -24.85 17.41
CA LYS A 268 -1.90 -24.61 16.32
C LYS A 268 -1.96 -23.16 15.83
N GLU A 269 -3.15 -22.59 15.69
CA GLU A 269 -3.37 -21.17 15.36
C GLU A 269 -2.61 -20.26 16.32
N THR A 270 -2.77 -20.48 17.64
CA THR A 270 -2.12 -19.68 18.67
C THR A 270 -0.59 -19.77 18.59
N LEU A 271 -0.06 -20.99 18.44
CA LEU A 271 1.39 -21.22 18.37
C LEU A 271 2.01 -20.61 17.11
N CYS A 272 1.42 -20.91 15.95
CA CYS A 272 1.87 -20.40 14.66
C CYS A 272 1.72 -18.87 14.57
N GLY A 273 0.61 -18.31 15.06
CA GLY A 273 0.38 -16.86 15.09
C GLY A 273 1.49 -16.13 15.84
N LYS A 274 1.88 -16.62 17.03
CA LYS A 274 2.97 -16.04 17.82
C LYS A 274 4.32 -16.14 17.12
N MET A 275 4.62 -17.28 16.48
CA MET A 275 5.84 -17.45 15.70
C MET A 275 5.91 -16.42 14.55
N LEU A 276 4.81 -16.25 13.81
CA LEU A 276 4.72 -15.31 12.69
C LEU A 276 4.83 -13.85 13.13
N GLU A 277 4.19 -13.48 14.23
CA GLU A 277 4.24 -12.12 14.81
C GLU A 277 5.68 -11.65 15.07
N MET A 278 6.55 -12.54 15.53
CA MET A 278 7.97 -12.26 15.83
C MET A 278 8.87 -12.22 14.59
N SER A 279 8.37 -12.72 13.45
CA SER A 279 9.16 -12.81 12.21
C SER A 279 9.52 -11.44 11.64
N GLN A 280 10.65 -11.37 10.92
CA GLN A 280 11.06 -10.14 10.24
C GLN A 280 10.04 -9.70 9.18
N ILE A 281 9.40 -10.65 8.49
CA ILE A 281 8.33 -10.37 7.50
C ILE A 281 7.16 -9.64 8.17
N SER A 282 6.69 -10.11 9.33
CA SER A 282 5.58 -9.43 10.01
C SER A 282 5.99 -8.04 10.49
N LYS A 283 7.19 -7.87 11.07
CA LYS A 283 7.70 -6.54 11.46
C LYS A 283 7.73 -5.56 10.28
N SER A 284 8.23 -6.01 9.13
CA SER A 284 8.25 -5.24 7.88
C SER A 284 6.84 -4.84 7.43
N LEU A 285 5.91 -5.79 7.36
CA LEU A 285 4.55 -5.51 6.87
C LEU A 285 3.75 -4.62 7.81
N ARG A 286 3.92 -4.77 9.14
CA ARG A 286 3.35 -3.85 10.13
C ARG A 286 3.93 -2.45 10.01
N HIS A 287 5.25 -2.32 9.81
CA HIS A 287 5.89 -1.04 9.52
C HIS A 287 5.25 -0.36 8.30
N VAL A 288 5.11 -1.08 7.18
CA VAL A 288 4.47 -0.57 5.96
C VAL A 288 3.04 -0.09 6.23
N PHE A 289 2.26 -0.87 6.98
CA PHE A 289 0.88 -0.52 7.35
C PHE A 289 0.78 0.79 8.14
N PHE A 290 1.71 1.04 9.06
CA PHE A 290 1.78 2.29 9.81
C PHE A 290 2.34 3.44 8.97
N ALA A 291 3.41 3.19 8.21
CA ALA A 291 4.03 4.17 7.32
C ALA A 291 3.02 4.74 6.32
N GLN A 292 2.23 3.88 5.67
CA GLN A 292 1.17 4.28 4.74
C GLN A 292 0.11 5.19 5.38
N ARG A 293 -0.29 4.93 6.62
CA ARG A 293 -1.25 5.81 7.33
C ARG A 293 -0.60 7.12 7.74
N ALA A 294 0.67 7.06 8.13
CA ALA A 294 1.43 8.21 8.56
C ALA A 294 1.66 9.21 7.41
N THR A 295 1.61 8.81 6.14
CA THR A 295 1.82 9.73 5.01
C THR A 295 0.80 10.87 4.96
N SER A 296 -0.42 10.64 5.45
CA SER A 296 -1.45 11.69 5.55
C SER A 296 -1.20 12.73 6.66
N LYS A 297 -0.29 12.41 7.60
CA LYS A 297 0.09 13.28 8.71
C LYS A 297 1.39 13.98 8.37
N ILE A 298 1.29 15.25 8.02
CA ILE A 298 2.42 16.08 7.61
C ILE A 298 2.85 16.96 8.79
N PRO A 299 4.10 16.85 9.25
CA PRO A 299 4.64 17.75 10.27
C PRO A 299 4.43 19.22 9.87
N ASN A 300 4.11 20.07 10.85
CA ASN A 300 3.87 21.52 10.70
C ASN A 300 2.68 21.94 9.82
N ILE A 301 2.02 21.01 9.11
CA ILE A 301 0.83 21.30 8.29
C ILE A 301 -0.44 20.71 8.91
N SER A 302 -0.41 19.42 9.29
CA SER A 302 -1.60 18.74 9.82
C SER A 302 -2.08 19.30 11.17
N ASN A 303 -1.20 19.97 11.91
CA ASN A 303 -1.51 20.56 13.21
C ASN A 303 -2.20 21.94 13.10
N LEU A 304 -2.29 22.52 11.90
CA LEU A 304 -2.89 23.85 11.68
C LEU A 304 -4.43 23.84 11.75
N GLY A 305 -5.07 22.67 11.86
CA GLY A 305 -6.53 22.56 11.91
C GLY A 305 -7.25 22.91 10.60
N LEU A 306 -6.52 22.95 9.47
CA LEU A 306 -7.09 23.25 8.15
C LEU A 306 -8.05 22.15 7.70
N THR A 307 -9.21 22.55 7.19
CA THR A 307 -10.20 21.64 6.60
C THR A 307 -10.01 21.55 5.09
N PRO A 308 -9.99 20.35 4.49
CA PRO A 308 -9.94 20.23 3.04
C PRO A 308 -11.15 20.87 2.36
N ARG A 309 -10.90 21.65 1.31
CA ARG A 309 -11.94 22.20 0.42
C ARG A 309 -12.59 21.05 -0.36
N ARG A 310 -13.87 21.23 -0.70
CA ARG A 310 -14.60 20.26 -1.51
C ARG A 310 -14.13 20.35 -2.95
N ILE A 311 -13.55 19.27 -3.45
CA ILE A 311 -13.15 19.12 -4.85
C ILE A 311 -14.22 18.30 -5.57
N HIS A 312 -14.76 18.84 -6.66
CA HIS A 312 -15.80 18.21 -7.46
C HIS A 312 -15.43 18.16 -8.95
N LYS A 313 -14.77 19.20 -9.47
CA LYS A 313 -14.41 19.33 -10.88
C LYS A 313 -12.90 19.49 -11.04
N VAL A 314 -12.29 18.64 -11.86
CA VAL A 314 -10.85 18.63 -12.15
C VAL A 314 -10.62 18.83 -13.64
N ALA A 315 -9.76 19.75 -14.02
CA ALA A 315 -9.35 19.92 -15.41
C ALA A 315 -7.97 19.29 -15.64
N ILE A 316 -7.74 18.77 -16.85
CA ILE A 316 -6.47 18.18 -17.27
C ILE A 316 -6.03 18.86 -18.56
N VAL A 317 -4.78 19.29 -18.61
CA VAL A 317 -4.16 19.84 -19.82
C VAL A 317 -3.26 18.77 -20.45
N GLY A 318 -3.66 18.26 -21.61
CA GLY A 318 -2.97 17.18 -22.33
C GLY A 318 -3.64 15.82 -22.17
N GLY A 319 -4.05 15.21 -23.28
CA GLY A 319 -4.72 13.90 -23.40
C GLY A 319 -3.80 12.75 -23.81
N GLY A 320 -2.49 12.91 -23.62
CA GLY A 320 -1.50 11.86 -23.83
C GLY A 320 -1.64 10.67 -22.88
N LEU A 321 -0.59 9.84 -22.80
CA LEU A 321 -0.59 8.64 -21.95
C LEU A 321 -0.88 8.95 -20.49
N MET A 322 -0.20 9.95 -19.92
CA MET A 322 -0.39 10.36 -18.52
C MET A 322 -1.74 11.01 -18.30
N GLY A 323 -2.09 12.02 -19.09
CA GLY A 323 -3.36 12.75 -18.94
C GLY A 323 -4.59 11.86 -19.07
N SER A 324 -4.63 10.96 -20.05
CA SER A 324 -5.73 9.98 -20.17
C SER A 324 -5.77 8.98 -19.00
N GLY A 325 -4.62 8.58 -18.46
CA GLY A 325 -4.55 7.77 -17.25
C GLY A 325 -5.06 8.48 -15.99
N ILE A 326 -4.71 9.75 -15.83
CA ILE A 326 -5.18 10.62 -14.72
C ILE A 326 -6.69 10.84 -14.84
N ALA A 327 -7.18 11.16 -16.04
CA ALA A 327 -8.61 11.30 -16.33
C ALA A 327 -9.37 10.03 -15.93
N THR A 328 -8.86 8.87 -16.34
CA THR A 328 -9.44 7.56 -16.00
C THR A 328 -9.50 7.36 -14.47
N ALA A 329 -8.45 7.72 -13.74
CA ALA A 329 -8.39 7.56 -12.28
C ALA A 329 -9.43 8.46 -11.56
N LEU A 330 -9.59 9.69 -12.03
CA LEU A 330 -10.52 10.68 -11.46
C LEU A 330 -11.99 10.27 -11.73
N ILE A 331 -12.37 10.00 -12.99
CA ILE A 331 -13.75 9.65 -13.32
C ILE A 331 -14.17 8.31 -12.69
N SER A 332 -13.25 7.35 -12.57
CA SER A 332 -13.49 6.06 -11.89
C SER A 332 -13.96 6.27 -10.44
N ASN A 333 -13.54 7.37 -9.81
CA ASN A 333 -13.90 7.75 -8.45
C ASN A 333 -14.98 8.85 -8.39
N ASN A 334 -15.75 9.05 -9.46
CA ASN A 334 -16.88 9.97 -9.58
C ASN A 334 -16.55 11.47 -9.52
N LEU A 335 -15.37 11.88 -9.99
CA LEU A 335 -15.06 13.30 -10.19
C LEU A 335 -15.41 13.73 -11.61
N LEU A 336 -15.90 14.96 -11.78
CA LEU A 336 -16.08 15.57 -13.10
C LEU A 336 -14.71 15.94 -13.66
N VAL A 337 -14.46 15.57 -14.92
CA VAL A 337 -13.17 15.80 -15.58
C VAL A 337 -13.36 16.56 -16.89
N ILE A 338 -12.63 17.67 -17.03
CA ILE A 338 -12.47 18.38 -18.30
C ILE A 338 -11.11 18.01 -18.87
N LEU A 339 -11.06 17.48 -20.09
CA LEU A 339 -9.83 17.20 -20.81
C LEU A 339 -9.61 18.23 -21.91
N LYS A 340 -8.56 19.03 -21.77
CA LYS A 340 -8.14 20.00 -22.78
C LYS A 340 -7.05 19.43 -23.67
N GLU A 341 -7.20 19.60 -24.98
CA GLU A 341 -6.15 19.38 -25.97
C GLU A 341 -5.93 20.60 -26.87
N VAL A 342 -4.90 20.53 -27.72
CA VAL A 342 -4.57 21.62 -28.67
C VAL A 342 -5.40 21.58 -29.95
N ASN A 343 -5.93 20.42 -30.32
CA ASN A 343 -6.80 20.23 -31.49
C ASN A 343 -7.72 19.01 -31.30
N GLU A 344 -8.71 18.88 -32.19
CA GLU A 344 -9.70 17.79 -32.14
C GLU A 344 -9.07 16.40 -32.27
N GLN A 345 -8.08 16.24 -33.14
CA GLN A 345 -7.42 14.94 -33.36
C GLN A 345 -6.77 14.39 -32.08
N PHE A 346 -6.04 15.24 -31.35
CA PHE A 346 -5.42 14.83 -30.08
C PHE A 346 -6.47 14.65 -28.98
N LEU A 347 -7.52 15.47 -28.98
CA LEU A 347 -8.63 15.35 -28.04
C LEU A 347 -9.34 13.99 -28.18
N ASP A 348 -9.71 13.62 -29.41
CA ASP A 348 -10.35 12.35 -29.73
C ASP A 348 -9.46 11.16 -29.38
N ALA A 349 -8.15 11.27 -29.64
CA ALA A 349 -7.19 10.25 -29.24
C ALA A 349 -7.11 10.11 -27.71
N GLY A 350 -7.12 11.22 -26.97
CA GLY A 350 -7.14 11.22 -25.51
C GLY A 350 -8.39 10.57 -24.93
N ILE A 351 -9.58 10.97 -25.41
CA ILE A 351 -10.87 10.39 -25.01
C ILE A 351 -10.91 8.90 -25.36
N SER A 352 -10.42 8.50 -26.53
CA SER A 352 -10.36 7.10 -26.95
C SER A 352 -9.49 6.24 -26.03
N ARG A 353 -8.37 6.76 -25.53
CA ARG A 353 -7.54 6.08 -24.53
C ARG A 353 -8.28 5.91 -23.21
N VAL A 354 -9.01 6.93 -22.75
CA VAL A 354 -9.84 6.83 -21.53
C VAL A 354 -10.91 5.74 -21.70
N LYS A 355 -11.62 5.73 -22.83
CA LYS A 355 -12.60 4.67 -23.16
C LYS A 355 -11.96 3.28 -23.13
N ALA A 356 -10.79 3.11 -23.75
CA ALA A 356 -10.08 1.83 -23.77
C ALA A 356 -9.66 1.35 -22.37
N ASN A 357 -9.20 2.27 -21.50
CA ASN A 357 -8.87 1.95 -20.12
C ASN A 357 -10.10 1.46 -19.33
N LEU A 358 -11.23 2.16 -19.43
CA LEU A 358 -12.47 1.77 -18.76
C LEU A 358 -13.02 0.43 -19.31
N GLN A 359 -12.98 0.23 -20.63
CA GLN A 359 -13.38 -1.04 -21.25
C GLN A 359 -12.52 -2.22 -20.78
N SER A 360 -11.24 -2.00 -20.50
CA SER A 360 -10.37 -3.01 -19.90
C SER A 360 -10.86 -3.45 -18.51
N LEU A 361 -11.35 -2.50 -17.69
CA LEU A 361 -11.94 -2.81 -16.37
C LEU A 361 -13.23 -3.63 -16.51
N VAL A 362 -14.07 -3.32 -17.50
CA VAL A 362 -15.28 -4.10 -17.81
C VAL A 362 -14.91 -5.52 -18.23
N LYS A 363 -13.94 -5.68 -19.15
CA LYS A 363 -13.45 -7.00 -19.60
C LYS A 363 -12.88 -7.84 -18.45
N ARG A 364 -12.29 -7.20 -17.43
CA ARG A 364 -11.76 -7.85 -16.22
C ARG A 364 -12.83 -8.12 -15.16
N GLY A 365 -14.11 -7.79 -15.41
CA GLY A 365 -15.20 -7.94 -14.45
C GLY A 365 -15.12 -7.01 -13.24
N GLN A 366 -14.29 -5.96 -13.31
CA GLN A 366 -14.11 -4.98 -12.24
C GLN A 366 -15.11 -3.81 -12.32
N MET A 367 -15.85 -3.70 -13.42
CA MET A 367 -16.81 -2.64 -13.71
C MET A 367 -17.97 -3.21 -14.53
N THR A 368 -19.20 -2.76 -14.29
CA THR A 368 -20.37 -3.13 -15.11
C THR A 368 -20.49 -2.21 -16.32
N LYS A 369 -21.26 -2.61 -17.34
CA LYS A 369 -21.53 -1.76 -18.51
C LYS A 369 -22.26 -0.47 -18.15
N GLU A 370 -23.21 -0.56 -17.21
CA GLU A 370 -23.95 0.61 -16.70
C GLU A 370 -23.02 1.59 -15.96
N ASP A 371 -22.12 1.06 -15.12
CA ASP A 371 -21.14 1.91 -14.44
C ASP A 371 -20.18 2.53 -15.46
N TYR A 372 -19.73 1.78 -16.48
CA TYR A 372 -18.90 2.33 -17.57
C TYR A 372 -19.51 3.59 -18.22
N GLU A 373 -20.77 3.54 -18.65
CA GLU A 373 -21.43 4.70 -19.28
C GLU A 373 -21.54 5.88 -18.32
N LYS A 374 -21.91 5.60 -17.06
CA LYS A 374 -21.99 6.62 -16.01
C LYS A 374 -20.64 7.29 -15.72
N LYS A 375 -19.54 6.53 -15.72
CA LYS A 375 -18.20 7.09 -15.50
C LYS A 375 -17.75 7.92 -16.69
N LEU A 376 -18.04 7.44 -17.90
CA LEU A 376 -17.67 8.13 -19.13
C LEU A 376 -18.42 9.46 -19.30
N SER A 377 -19.68 9.54 -18.86
CA SER A 377 -20.45 10.80 -18.90
C SER A 377 -19.90 11.90 -17.99
N LEU A 378 -18.95 11.59 -17.10
CA LEU A 378 -18.26 12.56 -16.26
C LEU A 378 -17.06 13.22 -16.96
N LEU A 379 -16.70 12.77 -18.16
CA LEU A 379 -15.61 13.31 -18.97
C LEU A 379 -16.15 14.23 -20.06
N SER A 380 -15.69 15.48 -20.10
CA SER A 380 -15.90 16.39 -21.23
C SER A 380 -14.57 16.76 -21.88
N GLY A 381 -14.58 16.95 -23.20
CA GLY A 381 -13.43 17.40 -23.97
C GLY A 381 -13.58 18.86 -24.41
N VAL A 382 -12.50 19.64 -24.35
CA VAL A 382 -12.46 21.05 -24.77
C VAL A 382 -11.16 21.40 -25.49
N LEU A 383 -11.18 22.49 -26.26
CA LEU A 383 -9.98 23.02 -26.94
C LEU A 383 -9.48 24.32 -26.30
N ASP A 384 -10.39 25.13 -25.74
CA ASP A 384 -10.11 26.37 -25.02
C ASP A 384 -10.08 26.17 -23.48
N TYR A 385 -9.95 27.28 -22.74
CA TYR A 385 -9.88 27.32 -21.28
C TYR A 385 -11.17 27.85 -20.61
N GLU A 386 -12.25 28.16 -21.34
CA GLU A 386 -13.40 28.87 -20.74
C GLU A 386 -14.07 28.05 -19.62
N GLN A 387 -14.15 26.73 -19.77
CA GLN A 387 -14.70 25.83 -18.74
C GLN A 387 -13.81 25.68 -17.50
N PHE A 388 -12.56 26.18 -17.53
CA PHE A 388 -11.64 26.08 -16.39
C PHE A 388 -11.99 27.07 -15.26
N ARG A 389 -12.88 28.04 -15.52
CA ARG A 389 -13.40 28.99 -14.50
C ARG A 389 -14.07 28.28 -13.33
N GLU A 390 -14.60 27.08 -13.55
CA GLU A 390 -15.29 26.27 -12.54
C GLU A 390 -14.45 25.09 -12.02
N ALA A 391 -13.19 24.95 -12.46
CA ALA A 391 -12.34 23.85 -12.04
C ALA A 391 -11.73 24.12 -10.67
N ASP A 392 -11.88 23.18 -9.73
CA ASP A 392 -11.30 23.30 -8.39
C ASP A 392 -9.79 22.98 -8.42
N VAL A 393 -9.39 22.08 -9.31
CA VAL A 393 -8.00 21.65 -9.53
C VAL A 393 -7.72 21.52 -11.02
N VAL A 394 -6.59 22.02 -11.48
CA VAL A 394 -6.05 21.74 -12.81
C VAL A 394 -4.79 20.89 -12.68
N ILE A 395 -4.66 19.85 -13.51
CA ILE A 395 -3.47 19.01 -13.60
C ILE A 395 -2.88 19.12 -15.01
N GLU A 396 -1.72 19.75 -15.12
CA GLU A 396 -0.95 19.84 -16.34
C GLU A 396 -0.19 18.52 -16.59
N ALA A 397 -0.39 17.91 -17.76
CA ALA A 397 0.20 16.63 -18.17
C ALA A 397 0.69 16.66 -19.64
N VAL A 398 1.25 17.79 -20.07
CA VAL A 398 1.90 17.97 -21.37
C VAL A 398 3.37 17.57 -21.33
N ILE A 399 4.02 17.58 -22.50
CA ILE A 399 5.43 17.23 -22.67
C ILE A 399 6.36 18.05 -21.76
N GLU A 400 7.55 17.51 -21.49
CA GLU A 400 8.58 18.14 -20.65
C GLU A 400 9.31 19.29 -21.38
N ASP A 401 8.58 20.37 -21.65
CA ASP A 401 9.10 21.63 -22.19
C ASP A 401 8.77 22.80 -21.23
N LEU A 402 9.82 23.46 -20.72
CA LEU A 402 9.67 24.52 -19.72
C LEU A 402 8.91 25.73 -20.28
N SER A 403 9.21 26.15 -21.51
CA SER A 403 8.60 27.33 -22.13
C SER A 403 7.09 27.15 -22.33
N LEU A 404 6.69 25.97 -22.79
CA LEU A 404 5.30 25.56 -22.94
C LEU A 404 4.59 25.52 -21.58
N LYS A 405 5.19 24.89 -20.57
CA LYS A 405 4.60 24.80 -19.22
C LYS A 405 4.43 26.18 -18.60
N GLN A 406 5.42 27.07 -18.72
CA GLN A 406 5.28 28.46 -18.25
C GLN A 406 4.12 29.20 -18.93
N LYS A 407 3.96 29.01 -20.25
CA LYS A 407 2.83 29.59 -20.99
C LYS A 407 1.49 29.04 -20.48
N ILE A 408 1.39 27.72 -20.33
CA ILE A 408 0.19 27.08 -19.79
C ILE A 408 -0.16 27.63 -18.41
N PHE A 409 0.80 27.71 -17.48
CA PHE A 409 0.53 28.20 -16.13
C PHE A 409 0.11 29.68 -16.11
N ALA A 410 0.65 30.52 -16.99
CA ALA A 410 0.19 31.89 -17.16
C ALA A 410 -1.25 31.96 -17.70
N ASP A 411 -1.61 31.10 -18.67
CA ASP A 411 -2.99 30.98 -19.14
C ASP A 411 -3.92 30.49 -18.02
N LEU A 412 -3.50 29.47 -17.26
CA LEU A 412 -4.29 28.93 -16.15
C LEU A 412 -4.58 29.99 -15.08
N GLU A 413 -3.62 30.84 -14.73
CA GLU A 413 -3.83 31.96 -13.81
C GLU A 413 -4.91 32.93 -14.30
N LYS A 414 -5.00 33.16 -15.61
CA LYS A 414 -5.98 34.06 -16.23
C LYS A 414 -7.40 33.47 -16.24
N TYR A 415 -7.53 32.17 -16.51
CA TYR A 415 -8.84 31.53 -16.72
C TYR A 415 -9.42 30.89 -15.46
N CYS A 416 -8.59 30.43 -14.54
CA CYS A 416 -9.06 29.76 -13.32
C CYS A 416 -9.40 30.77 -12.23
N HIS A 417 -10.41 30.47 -11.42
CA HIS A 417 -10.75 31.29 -10.26
C HIS A 417 -9.61 31.29 -9.20
N SER A 418 -9.61 32.27 -8.31
CA SER A 418 -8.53 32.52 -7.32
C SER A 418 -8.31 31.42 -6.29
N ASN A 419 -9.23 30.46 -6.18
CA ASN A 419 -9.12 29.32 -5.27
C ASN A 419 -8.68 28.03 -5.96
N CYS A 420 -8.66 28.00 -7.29
CA CYS A 420 -8.25 26.84 -8.07
C CYS A 420 -6.79 26.45 -7.77
N ILE A 421 -6.52 25.15 -7.65
CA ILE A 421 -5.17 24.61 -7.48
C ILE A 421 -4.55 24.36 -8.86
N LEU A 422 -3.32 24.86 -9.07
CA LEU A 422 -2.59 24.68 -10.33
C LEU A 422 -1.51 23.62 -10.13
N ALA A 423 -1.79 22.38 -10.50
CA ALA A 423 -0.88 21.27 -10.34
C ALA A 423 -0.18 20.88 -11.65
N THR A 424 1.07 20.43 -11.57
CA THR A 424 1.81 19.82 -12.69
C THR A 424 2.13 18.35 -12.40
N ASN A 425 2.02 17.51 -13.43
CA ASN A 425 2.47 16.11 -13.42
C ASN A 425 3.93 15.97 -13.93
N THR A 426 4.71 17.05 -14.00
CA THR A 426 6.14 16.97 -14.35
C THR A 426 6.86 15.95 -13.47
N SER A 427 7.94 15.36 -13.98
CA SER A 427 8.77 14.41 -13.24
C SER A 427 10.13 14.98 -12.85
N THR A 428 10.59 16.06 -13.48
CA THR A 428 11.97 16.55 -13.35
C THR A 428 12.16 18.06 -13.44
N ILE A 429 11.16 18.83 -13.90
CA ILE A 429 11.27 20.29 -13.98
C ILE A 429 10.97 20.92 -12.62
N ASP A 430 11.79 21.90 -12.25
CA ASP A 430 11.62 22.71 -11.04
C ASP A 430 10.32 23.54 -11.10
N LEU A 431 9.45 23.37 -10.10
CA LEU A 431 8.18 24.11 -9.98
C LEU A 431 8.36 25.62 -9.86
N HIS A 432 9.49 26.11 -9.34
CA HIS A 432 9.81 27.54 -9.32
C HIS A 432 9.95 28.11 -10.72
N LEU A 433 10.58 27.34 -11.63
CA LEU A 433 10.72 27.75 -13.03
C LEU A 433 9.36 27.74 -13.73
N ILE A 434 8.50 26.76 -13.44
CA ILE A 434 7.14 26.68 -14.00
C ILE A 434 6.31 27.90 -13.58
N GLY A 435 6.33 28.25 -12.29
CA GLY A 435 5.55 29.36 -11.73
C GLY A 435 6.17 30.75 -11.93
N GLN A 436 7.33 30.87 -12.58
CA GLN A 436 8.10 32.11 -12.67
C GLN A 436 7.32 33.25 -13.36
N LYS A 437 6.46 32.91 -14.33
CA LYS A 437 5.63 33.88 -15.08
C LYS A 437 4.22 34.06 -14.50
N THR A 438 4.01 33.66 -13.25
CA THR A 438 2.71 33.76 -12.56
C THR A 438 2.83 34.57 -11.27
N SER A 439 1.73 35.15 -10.81
CA SER A 439 1.68 35.83 -9.50
C SER A 439 1.17 34.91 -8.37
N CYS A 440 0.46 33.83 -8.70
CA CYS A 440 -0.19 32.92 -7.75
C CYS A 440 0.62 31.65 -7.40
N GLN A 441 1.91 31.80 -7.10
CA GLN A 441 2.79 30.65 -6.80
C GLN A 441 2.38 29.89 -5.52
N ASP A 442 1.58 30.51 -4.66
CA ASP A 442 1.00 29.90 -3.46
C ASP A 442 -0.01 28.78 -3.77
N ARG A 443 -0.55 28.78 -4.99
CA ARG A 443 -1.51 27.77 -5.50
C ARG A 443 -0.88 26.77 -6.46
N ILE A 444 0.42 26.88 -6.72
CA ILE A 444 1.18 25.95 -7.56
C ILE A 444 1.73 24.79 -6.72
N ALA A 445 1.49 23.58 -7.19
CA ALA A 445 2.01 22.35 -6.59
C ALA A 445 2.33 21.30 -7.67
N GLY A 446 3.00 20.23 -7.29
CA GLY A 446 3.13 19.05 -8.14
C GLY A 446 2.11 18.00 -7.72
N ALA A 447 1.50 17.35 -8.70
CA ALA A 447 0.68 16.16 -8.54
C ALA A 447 1.24 15.09 -9.48
N HIS A 448 2.36 14.49 -9.07
CA HIS A 448 3.13 13.56 -9.89
C HIS A 448 2.59 12.14 -9.75
N PHE A 449 1.87 11.71 -10.79
CA PHE A 449 1.36 10.36 -10.98
C PHE A 449 2.40 9.48 -11.68
N PHE A 450 2.32 8.17 -11.42
CA PHE A 450 3.19 7.18 -12.05
C PHE A 450 2.44 6.45 -13.16
N SER A 451 3.11 6.22 -14.30
CA SER A 451 2.51 5.47 -15.41
C SER A 451 2.43 3.96 -15.10
N PRO A 452 1.29 3.29 -15.38
CA PRO A 452 0.00 3.86 -15.79
C PRO A 452 -0.76 4.51 -14.63
N ALA A 453 -1.20 5.76 -14.81
CA ALA A 453 -1.73 6.59 -13.72
C ALA A 453 -3.00 6.08 -13.06
N HIS A 454 -3.82 5.26 -13.73
CA HIS A 454 -5.01 4.64 -13.11
C HIS A 454 -4.69 3.39 -12.29
N ALA A 455 -3.54 2.75 -12.54
CA ALA A 455 -3.13 1.51 -11.88
C ALA A 455 -2.15 1.74 -10.73
N MET A 456 -1.20 2.66 -10.90
CA MET A 456 -0.13 2.87 -9.91
C MET A 456 -0.65 3.55 -8.63
N PRO A 457 -0.42 3.01 -7.43
CA PRO A 457 -1.07 3.48 -6.21
C PRO A 457 -0.53 4.79 -5.63
N LEU A 458 0.71 5.17 -5.96
CA LEU A 458 1.38 6.35 -5.41
C LEU A 458 0.96 7.66 -6.12
N LEU A 459 0.88 8.73 -5.35
CA LEU A 459 0.84 10.11 -5.84
C LEU A 459 1.86 10.94 -5.04
N GLU A 460 2.87 11.50 -5.73
CA GLU A 460 3.77 12.47 -5.11
C GLU A 460 3.13 13.86 -5.18
N ILE A 461 2.96 14.50 -4.02
CA ILE A 461 2.51 15.88 -3.89
C ILE A 461 3.75 16.74 -3.62
N ILE A 462 4.17 17.50 -4.62
CA ILE A 462 5.37 18.32 -4.54
C ILE A 462 4.99 19.70 -4.01
N ARG A 463 5.63 20.15 -2.94
CA ARG A 463 5.50 21.51 -2.41
C ARG A 463 6.75 22.31 -2.63
N THR A 464 6.57 23.58 -2.94
CA THR A 464 7.63 24.59 -2.86
C THR A 464 7.55 25.33 -1.52
N HIS A 465 8.49 26.23 -1.25
CA HIS A 465 8.41 27.13 -0.08
C HIS A 465 7.25 28.14 -0.18
N ARG A 466 6.71 28.39 -1.38
CA ARG A 466 5.57 29.30 -1.60
C ARG A 466 4.23 28.58 -1.55
N THR A 467 4.19 27.29 -1.88
CA THR A 467 2.96 26.49 -1.92
C THR A 467 2.25 26.54 -0.56
N SER A 468 0.99 26.97 -0.56
CA SER A 468 0.22 27.14 0.67
C SER A 468 -0.10 25.78 1.31
N SER A 469 -0.18 25.78 2.64
CA SER A 469 -0.58 24.60 3.42
C SER A 469 -1.98 24.09 3.04
N GLN A 470 -2.89 24.99 2.66
CA GLN A 470 -4.24 24.62 2.23
C GLN A 470 -4.21 23.76 0.96
N VAL A 471 -3.39 24.11 -0.04
CA VAL A 471 -3.23 23.33 -1.28
C VAL A 471 -2.76 21.91 -1.00
N VAL A 472 -1.80 21.76 -0.08
CA VAL A 472 -1.30 20.42 0.31
C VAL A 472 -2.42 19.58 0.94
N ILE A 473 -3.20 20.16 1.86
CA ILE A 473 -4.35 19.48 2.50
C ILE A 473 -5.43 19.08 1.48
N ASP A 474 -5.71 19.94 0.51
CA ASP A 474 -6.70 19.66 -0.53
C ASP A 474 -6.23 18.55 -1.46
N LEU A 475 -4.96 18.55 -1.88
CA LEU A 475 -4.39 17.49 -2.70
C LEU A 475 -4.30 16.16 -1.95
N LEU A 476 -4.04 16.16 -0.64
CA LEU A 476 -4.17 14.96 0.20
C LEU A 476 -5.60 14.41 0.18
N ASN A 477 -6.60 15.29 0.22
CA ASN A 477 -7.99 14.90 0.11
C ASN A 477 -8.35 14.37 -1.29
N VAL A 478 -7.85 15.00 -2.36
CA VAL A 478 -7.99 14.47 -3.73
C VAL A 478 -7.40 13.07 -3.81
N ALA A 479 -6.16 12.88 -3.34
CA ALA A 479 -5.49 11.58 -3.33
C ALA A 479 -6.35 10.49 -2.64
N LYS A 480 -6.91 10.83 -1.48
CA LYS A 480 -7.83 9.95 -0.75
C LYS A 480 -9.11 9.65 -1.53
N GLN A 481 -9.73 10.65 -2.15
CA GLN A 481 -10.93 10.48 -2.98
C GLN A 481 -10.68 9.51 -4.15
N ILE A 482 -9.52 9.63 -4.80
CA ILE A 482 -9.13 8.74 -5.90
C ILE A 482 -8.40 7.47 -5.47
N ARG A 483 -8.38 7.17 -4.16
CA ARG A 483 -7.78 5.95 -3.58
C ARG A 483 -6.30 5.78 -3.93
N LYS A 484 -5.56 6.89 -4.06
CA LYS A 484 -4.10 6.92 -4.13
C LYS A 484 -3.52 7.05 -2.72
N THR A 485 -2.31 6.55 -2.55
CA THR A 485 -1.49 6.82 -1.37
C THR A 485 -0.66 8.07 -1.65
N PRO A 486 -0.93 9.20 -0.99
CA PRO A 486 -0.12 10.39 -1.19
C PRO A 486 1.18 10.31 -0.37
N ILE A 487 2.24 10.93 -0.89
CA ILE A 487 3.40 11.39 -0.10
C ILE A 487 3.64 12.86 -0.41
N VAL A 488 4.00 13.66 0.59
CA VAL A 488 4.32 15.08 0.39
C VAL A 488 5.83 15.27 0.44
N VAL A 489 6.37 15.86 -0.63
CA VAL A 489 7.82 15.98 -0.83
C VAL A 489 8.18 17.41 -1.24
N GLY A 490 9.41 17.81 -0.94
CA GLY A 490 9.99 19.05 -1.40
C GLY A 490 10.29 19.02 -2.91
N ASN A 491 10.34 20.20 -3.50
CA ASN A 491 10.70 20.39 -4.89
C ASN A 491 12.21 20.16 -5.11
N CYS A 492 12.56 19.20 -5.97
CA CYS A 492 13.93 18.97 -6.46
C CYS A 492 13.90 18.15 -7.77
N THR A 493 15.01 18.08 -8.50
CA THR A 493 15.09 17.26 -9.71
C THR A 493 14.88 15.78 -9.37
N GLY A 494 13.80 15.19 -9.89
CA GLY A 494 13.41 13.79 -9.66
C GLY A 494 12.58 13.54 -8.39
N PHE A 495 12.25 14.57 -7.62
CA PHE A 495 11.45 14.51 -6.39
C PHE A 495 11.94 13.43 -5.41
N ALA A 496 11.05 12.62 -4.81
CA ALA A 496 11.51 11.55 -3.93
C ALA A 496 11.78 10.25 -4.70
N VAL A 497 10.82 9.74 -5.47
CA VAL A 497 10.94 8.39 -6.04
C VAL A 497 11.99 8.31 -7.13
N ASN A 498 11.95 9.23 -8.10
CA ASN A 498 12.85 9.14 -9.24
C ASN A 498 14.28 9.47 -8.83
N ARG A 499 14.46 10.47 -7.96
CA ARG A 499 15.75 10.82 -7.40
C ARG A 499 16.34 9.67 -6.57
N MET A 500 15.58 9.13 -5.61
CA MET A 500 16.06 8.02 -4.77
C MET A 500 16.57 6.84 -5.60
N PHE A 501 15.91 6.51 -6.72
CA PHE A 501 16.22 5.35 -7.54
C PHE A 501 17.09 5.63 -8.78
N PHE A 502 17.51 6.86 -9.07
CA PHE A 502 18.41 7.07 -10.21
C PHE A 502 19.75 6.31 -10.07
N PRO A 503 20.36 6.16 -8.85
CA PRO A 503 21.59 5.40 -8.69
C PRO A 503 21.41 3.92 -9.02
N PHE A 504 20.23 3.34 -8.75
CA PHE A 504 19.93 1.93 -9.00
C PHE A 504 20.22 1.52 -10.45
N THR A 505 19.70 2.29 -11.41
CA THR A 505 19.90 2.02 -12.84
C THR A 505 21.34 2.32 -13.26
N GLN A 506 21.97 3.35 -12.69
CA GLN A 506 23.34 3.70 -13.02
C GLN A 506 24.35 2.66 -12.52
N VAL A 507 24.14 2.12 -11.32
CA VAL A 507 24.97 1.04 -10.76
C VAL A 507 24.77 -0.25 -11.55
N ALA A 508 23.56 -0.55 -12.04
CA ALA A 508 23.36 -1.69 -12.94
C ALA A 508 24.26 -1.59 -14.19
N TYR A 509 24.32 -0.41 -14.82
CA TYR A 509 25.23 -0.18 -15.95
C TYR A 509 26.70 -0.26 -15.56
N PHE A 510 27.05 0.27 -14.39
CA PHE A 510 28.40 0.15 -13.84
C PHE A 510 28.80 -1.33 -13.70
N LEU A 511 27.97 -2.16 -13.09
CA LEU A 511 28.25 -3.58 -12.90
C LEU A 511 28.46 -4.30 -14.24
N VAL A 512 27.66 -3.98 -15.26
CA VAL A 512 27.83 -4.56 -16.61
C VAL A 512 29.11 -4.07 -17.27
N ASP A 513 29.39 -2.77 -17.24
CA ASP A 513 30.62 -2.23 -17.83
C ASP A 513 31.87 -2.88 -17.18
N TYR A 514 31.84 -3.19 -15.89
CA TYR A 514 32.98 -3.76 -15.17
C TYR A 514 33.02 -5.29 -15.08
N GLY A 515 32.05 -6.02 -15.64
CA GLY A 515 32.20 -7.46 -15.88
C GLY A 515 31.01 -8.35 -15.55
N LEU A 516 29.93 -7.85 -14.96
CA LEU A 516 28.75 -8.68 -14.66
C LEU A 516 27.86 -8.88 -15.88
N ASP A 517 27.17 -10.03 -15.88
CA ASP A 517 26.15 -10.36 -16.88
C ASP A 517 24.83 -9.61 -16.62
N VAL A 518 24.24 -9.10 -17.71
CA VAL A 518 22.98 -8.33 -17.73
C VAL A 518 21.83 -9.14 -17.12
N TYR A 519 21.71 -10.41 -17.53
CA TYR A 519 20.58 -11.26 -17.16
C TYR A 519 20.73 -11.78 -15.73
N HIS A 520 21.97 -12.01 -15.28
CA HIS A 520 22.25 -12.37 -13.90
C HIS A 520 21.84 -11.24 -12.94
N ILE A 521 22.18 -9.98 -13.24
CA ILE A 521 21.75 -8.82 -12.42
C ILE A 521 20.21 -8.76 -12.33
N ASP A 522 19.52 -8.86 -13.47
CA ASP A 522 18.05 -8.87 -13.49
C ASP A 522 17.47 -10.04 -12.68
N HIS A 523 18.07 -11.22 -12.76
CA HIS A 523 17.67 -12.39 -12.00
C HIS A 523 17.86 -12.19 -10.48
N VAL A 524 19.02 -11.69 -10.05
CA VAL A 524 19.30 -11.43 -8.63
C VAL A 524 18.31 -10.42 -8.05
N ILE A 525 18.02 -9.35 -8.79
CA ILE A 525 17.11 -8.28 -8.34
C ILE A 525 15.65 -8.75 -8.29
N THR A 526 15.23 -9.59 -9.25
CA THR A 526 13.89 -10.20 -9.21
C THR A 526 13.77 -11.23 -8.09
N LYS A 527 14.81 -12.04 -7.86
CA LYS A 527 14.91 -12.97 -6.72
C LYS A 527 14.88 -12.24 -5.38
N PHE A 528 15.49 -11.06 -5.29
CA PHE A 528 15.41 -10.21 -4.10
C PHE A 528 13.98 -9.79 -3.76
N GLY A 529 13.14 -9.61 -4.79
CA GLY A 529 11.71 -9.34 -4.68
C GLY A 529 11.20 -8.14 -5.49
N MET A 530 12.06 -7.49 -6.29
CA MET A 530 11.60 -6.43 -7.19
C MET A 530 10.76 -7.04 -8.32
N PRO A 531 9.72 -6.35 -8.83
CA PRO A 531 8.86 -6.88 -9.90
C PRO A 531 9.61 -7.08 -11.22
N MET A 532 10.71 -6.36 -11.43
CA MET A 532 11.47 -6.35 -12.67
C MET A 532 12.92 -5.94 -12.39
N GLY A 533 13.86 -6.55 -13.10
CA GLY A 533 15.27 -6.14 -13.06
C GLY A 533 15.51 -4.81 -13.77
N PRO A 534 16.63 -4.12 -13.49
CA PRO A 534 16.96 -2.81 -14.07
C PRO A 534 16.96 -2.79 -15.61
N PHE A 535 17.42 -3.85 -16.28
CA PHE A 535 17.54 -3.86 -17.74
C PHE A 535 16.20 -4.13 -18.41
N ARG A 536 15.43 -5.08 -17.90
CA ARG A 536 14.05 -5.31 -18.33
C ARG A 536 13.18 -4.06 -18.11
N LEU A 537 13.40 -3.33 -17.02
CA LEU A 537 12.72 -2.06 -16.74
C LEU A 537 13.12 -0.97 -17.75
N ALA A 538 14.41 -0.88 -18.10
CA ALA A 538 14.87 0.06 -19.11
C ALA A 538 14.22 -0.19 -20.48
N ASP A 539 14.04 -1.46 -20.86
CA ASP A 539 13.35 -1.83 -22.11
C ASP A 539 11.85 -1.47 -22.09
N LEU A 540 11.19 -1.59 -20.93
CA LEU A 540 9.78 -1.23 -20.78
C LEU A 540 9.58 0.29 -20.82
N VAL A 541 10.43 1.04 -20.12
CA VAL A 541 10.37 2.51 -20.07
C VAL A 541 10.76 3.15 -21.40
N GLY A 542 11.74 2.56 -22.08
CA GLY A 542 12.29 3.02 -23.34
C GLY A 542 13.52 3.92 -23.18
N PHE A 543 14.47 3.75 -24.09
CA PHE A 543 15.82 4.32 -23.97
C PHE A 543 15.86 5.84 -24.13
N GLY A 544 14.97 6.43 -24.93
CA GLY A 544 14.88 7.88 -25.09
C GLY A 544 14.58 8.60 -23.77
N VAL A 545 13.64 8.06 -22.98
CA VAL A 545 13.29 8.59 -21.65
C VAL A 545 14.47 8.44 -20.68
N ALA A 546 15.17 7.30 -20.74
CA ALA A 546 16.35 7.06 -19.90
C ALA A 546 17.48 8.07 -20.18
N ILE A 547 17.78 8.37 -21.46
CA ILE A 547 18.78 9.37 -21.85
C ILE A 547 18.37 10.77 -21.39
N ALA A 548 17.11 11.17 -21.63
CA ALA A 548 16.61 12.48 -21.23
C ALA A 548 16.72 12.68 -19.72
N SER A 549 16.25 11.70 -18.93
CA SER A 549 16.32 11.73 -17.47
C SER A 549 17.77 11.77 -16.98
N ARG A 550 18.66 10.98 -17.60
CA ARG A 550 20.08 10.97 -17.25
C ARG A 550 20.74 12.32 -17.44
N LYS A 551 20.45 13.02 -18.54
CA LYS A 551 21.01 14.35 -18.80
C LYS A 551 20.66 15.32 -17.67
N GLN A 552 19.43 15.26 -17.18
CA GLN A 552 18.97 16.08 -16.06
C GLN A 552 19.71 15.74 -14.76
N TYR A 553 19.84 14.46 -14.41
CA TYR A 553 20.60 14.06 -13.22
C TYR A 553 22.08 14.41 -13.31
N LEU A 554 22.71 14.29 -14.48
CA LEU A 554 24.11 14.67 -14.66
C LEU A 554 24.31 16.19 -14.51
N GLN A 555 23.32 16.99 -14.90
CA GLN A 555 23.35 18.44 -14.70
C GLN A 555 23.14 18.82 -13.23
N SER A 556 22.21 18.15 -12.53
CA SER A 556 21.85 18.47 -11.15
C SER A 556 22.82 17.88 -10.11
N TYR A 557 23.36 16.69 -10.37
CA TYR A 557 24.13 15.86 -9.41
C TYR A 557 25.38 15.22 -10.07
N PRO A 558 26.26 16.00 -10.72
CA PRO A 558 27.40 15.47 -11.48
C PRO A 558 28.36 14.62 -10.66
N GLU A 559 28.52 14.93 -9.37
CA GLU A 559 29.47 14.31 -8.45
C GLU A 559 29.16 12.85 -8.11
N ARG A 560 27.92 12.41 -8.34
CA ARG A 560 27.40 11.10 -7.93
C ARG A 560 26.66 10.37 -9.05
N CYS A 561 26.96 10.71 -10.30
CA CYS A 561 26.41 10.04 -11.47
C CYS A 561 27.44 9.14 -12.17
N TYR A 562 27.00 7.96 -12.63
CA TYR A 562 27.79 7.08 -13.49
C TYR A 562 27.35 7.13 -14.96
N LYS A 563 28.33 7.26 -15.87
CA LYS A 563 28.12 7.42 -17.32
C LYS A 563 28.61 6.21 -18.15
N SER A 564 27.79 5.18 -18.26
CA SER A 564 27.88 4.14 -19.32
C SER A 564 27.50 4.64 -20.72
N MET A 565 28.15 4.12 -21.77
CA MET A 565 27.82 4.41 -23.18
C MET A 565 26.81 3.41 -23.79
N LEU A 566 26.47 2.35 -23.04
CA LEU A 566 25.71 1.20 -23.54
C LEU A 566 24.38 1.55 -24.21
N ILE A 567 23.52 2.30 -23.52
CA ILE A 567 22.21 2.72 -24.08
C ILE A 567 22.37 3.59 -25.33
N GLN A 568 23.36 4.47 -25.37
CA GLN A 568 23.58 5.35 -26.51
C GLN A 568 23.94 4.53 -27.76
N ILE A 569 24.87 3.58 -27.60
CA ILE A 569 25.28 2.67 -28.68
C ILE A 569 24.10 1.83 -29.18
N MET A 570 23.29 1.31 -28.26
CA MET A 570 22.12 0.51 -28.63
C MET A 570 21.06 1.35 -29.36
N LEU A 571 20.89 2.61 -28.96
CA LEU A 571 19.96 3.53 -29.62
C LEU A 571 20.41 3.88 -31.05
N GLU A 572 21.72 4.01 -31.28
CA GLU A 572 22.29 4.21 -32.63
C GLU A 572 21.96 3.04 -33.58
N GLU A 573 21.74 1.83 -33.05
CA GLU A 573 21.28 0.66 -33.81
C GLU A 573 19.76 0.46 -33.76
N ASN A 574 18.98 1.51 -33.47
CA ASN A 574 17.51 1.51 -33.38
C ASN A 574 16.91 0.51 -32.37
N ARG A 575 17.68 0.16 -31.31
CA ARG A 575 17.19 -0.65 -30.20
C ARG A 575 16.63 0.26 -29.12
N THR A 576 15.32 0.24 -28.96
CA THR A 576 14.58 1.16 -28.06
C THR A 576 13.79 0.44 -26.97
N GLY A 577 13.94 -0.88 -26.85
CA GLY A 577 13.26 -1.71 -25.86
C GLY A 577 12.04 -2.42 -26.43
N GLU A 578 10.97 -2.53 -25.65
CA GLU A 578 9.74 -3.22 -26.06
C GLU A 578 9.09 -2.61 -27.30
N SER A 579 9.22 -1.29 -27.50
CA SER A 579 8.58 -0.57 -28.60
C SER A 579 9.13 -0.96 -29.98
N SER A 580 10.43 -1.25 -30.07
CA SER A 580 11.10 -1.80 -31.27
C SER A 580 11.25 -3.32 -31.25
N ARG A 581 10.73 -3.98 -30.20
CA ARG A 581 10.92 -5.40 -29.91
C ARG A 581 12.39 -5.84 -29.71
N LYS A 582 13.30 -4.88 -29.59
CA LYS A 582 14.74 -5.10 -29.41
C LYS A 582 15.30 -4.07 -28.43
N GLY A 583 15.86 -4.55 -27.33
CA GLY A 583 16.48 -3.75 -26.28
C GLY A 583 17.65 -4.50 -25.66
N PHE A 584 17.73 -4.56 -24.33
CA PHE A 584 18.57 -5.54 -23.62
C PHE A 584 18.08 -6.97 -23.83
N TYR A 585 16.78 -7.13 -24.06
CA TYR A 585 16.14 -8.38 -24.44
C TYR A 585 15.57 -8.31 -25.86
N LEU A 586 15.24 -9.48 -26.40
CA LEU A 586 14.41 -9.64 -27.59
C LEU A 586 12.96 -9.92 -27.17
N TYR A 587 12.01 -9.41 -27.96
CA TYR A 587 10.58 -9.54 -27.68
C TYR A 587 9.84 -10.21 -28.83
N ASP A 588 9.06 -11.25 -28.51
CA ASP A 588 8.15 -11.88 -29.47
C ASP A 588 6.85 -11.06 -29.69
N ASP A 589 5.95 -11.56 -30.55
CA ASP A 589 4.65 -10.92 -30.79
C ASP A 589 3.77 -10.80 -29.54
N LYS A 590 4.01 -11.64 -28.53
CA LYS A 590 3.31 -11.61 -27.23
C LYS A 590 4.06 -10.77 -26.19
N ARG A 591 5.12 -10.05 -26.59
CA ARG A 591 6.01 -9.25 -25.72
C ARG A 591 6.70 -10.08 -24.63
N LYS A 592 6.89 -11.37 -24.85
CA LYS A 592 7.71 -12.21 -23.97
C LYS A 592 9.18 -11.90 -24.22
N ALA A 593 9.92 -11.66 -23.14
CA ALA A 593 11.34 -11.36 -23.18
C ALA A 593 12.18 -12.65 -23.31
N SER A 594 13.22 -12.62 -24.13
CA SER A 594 14.29 -13.61 -24.17
C SER A 594 15.66 -12.93 -24.22
N PRO A 595 16.72 -13.53 -23.66
CA PRO A 595 18.08 -13.00 -23.78
C PRO A 595 18.47 -12.74 -25.24
N ASP A 596 19.15 -11.62 -25.47
CA ASP A 596 19.77 -11.29 -26.75
C ASP A 596 21.20 -11.88 -26.85
N PRO A 597 21.46 -12.79 -27.82
CA PRO A 597 22.81 -13.31 -28.08
C PRO A 597 23.83 -12.23 -28.49
N GLU A 598 23.38 -11.12 -29.07
CA GLU A 598 24.28 -10.05 -29.53
C GLU A 598 24.67 -9.07 -28.42
N MET A 599 24.17 -9.24 -27.19
CA MET A 599 24.35 -8.27 -26.11
C MET A 599 25.84 -7.98 -25.79
N ASN A 600 26.69 -9.01 -25.85
CA ASN A 600 28.13 -8.87 -25.58
C ASN A 600 28.83 -7.91 -26.56
N LYS A 601 28.41 -7.87 -27.83
CA LYS A 601 28.96 -6.94 -28.84
C LYS A 601 28.83 -5.49 -28.39
N TYR A 602 27.67 -5.12 -27.85
CA TYR A 602 27.39 -3.76 -27.38
C TYR A 602 28.13 -3.43 -26.09
N ILE A 603 28.23 -4.40 -25.18
CA ILE A 603 28.96 -4.25 -23.91
C ILE A 603 30.45 -4.01 -24.19
N GLU A 604 31.07 -4.82 -25.06
CA GLU A 604 32.48 -4.66 -25.44
C GLU A 604 32.73 -3.31 -26.13
N LYS A 605 31.83 -2.89 -27.02
CA LYS A 605 31.89 -1.55 -27.63
C LYS A 605 31.79 -0.43 -26.59
N SER A 606 30.87 -0.55 -25.61
CA SER A 606 30.74 0.41 -24.49
C SER A 606 32.05 0.51 -23.69
N ARG A 607 32.63 -0.65 -23.31
CA ARG A 607 33.90 -0.72 -22.57
C ARG A 607 35.06 -0.11 -23.33
N SER A 608 35.19 -0.41 -24.62
CA SER A 608 36.24 0.14 -25.48
C SER A 608 36.12 1.65 -25.62
N MET A 609 34.92 2.19 -25.82
CA MET A 609 34.70 3.63 -25.93
C MET A 609 34.97 4.37 -24.61
N ALA A 610 34.65 3.74 -23.48
CA ALA A 610 34.83 4.32 -22.15
C ALA A 610 36.22 4.04 -21.55
N SER A 611 37.09 3.31 -22.25
CA SER A 611 38.41 2.87 -21.74
C SER A 611 38.33 2.14 -20.38
N ILE A 612 37.28 1.33 -20.18
CA ILE A 612 37.02 0.62 -18.93
C ILE A 612 37.73 -0.74 -18.96
N VAL A 613 38.53 -1.01 -17.92
CA VAL A 613 39.10 -2.33 -17.65
C VAL A 613 38.19 -3.06 -16.67
N GLN A 614 37.88 -4.33 -16.96
CA GLN A 614 37.03 -5.15 -16.10
C GLN A 614 37.65 -5.32 -14.71
N ASP A 615 36.81 -5.35 -13.67
CA ASP A 615 37.25 -5.65 -12.32
C ASP A 615 37.15 -7.17 -12.10
N PRO A 616 38.27 -7.89 -11.88
CA PRO A 616 38.26 -9.35 -11.69
C PRO A 616 37.54 -9.81 -10.41
N LYS A 617 37.22 -8.89 -9.48
CA LYS A 617 36.47 -9.19 -8.26
C LYS A 617 34.96 -9.20 -8.51
N LEU A 618 34.47 -8.35 -9.41
CA LEU A 618 33.04 -8.15 -9.62
C LEU A 618 32.29 -9.41 -10.11
N PRO A 619 32.80 -10.20 -11.07
CA PRO A 619 32.18 -11.48 -11.46
C PRO A 619 32.14 -12.53 -10.34
N LYS A 620 32.85 -12.32 -9.23
CA LYS A 620 32.91 -13.23 -8.08
C LYS A 620 32.01 -12.81 -6.93
N LEU A 621 31.27 -11.70 -7.07
CA LEU A 621 30.32 -11.26 -6.07
C LEU A 621 29.20 -12.29 -5.90
N THR A 622 28.76 -12.45 -4.67
CA THR A 622 27.55 -13.22 -4.35
C THR A 622 26.28 -12.44 -4.74
N ASP A 623 25.15 -13.13 -4.91
CA ASP A 623 23.85 -12.50 -5.15
C ASP A 623 23.54 -11.38 -4.12
N ASP A 624 23.83 -11.63 -2.84
CA ASP A 624 23.57 -10.66 -1.77
C ASP A 624 24.48 -9.42 -1.90
N GLU A 625 25.74 -9.59 -2.28
CA GLU A 625 26.65 -8.46 -2.52
C GLU A 625 26.24 -7.64 -3.75
N ILE A 626 25.70 -8.27 -4.79
CA ILE A 626 25.13 -7.57 -5.95
C ILE A 626 23.94 -6.72 -5.51
N VAL A 627 23.05 -7.27 -4.67
CA VAL A 627 21.92 -6.52 -4.09
C VAL A 627 22.42 -5.33 -3.26
N GLU A 628 23.40 -5.54 -2.37
CA GLU A 628 23.98 -4.46 -1.56
C GLU A 628 24.59 -3.37 -2.45
N MET A 629 25.41 -3.75 -3.43
CA MET A 629 26.10 -2.80 -4.30
C MET A 629 25.12 -1.97 -5.13
N MET A 630 24.00 -2.57 -5.55
CA MET A 630 22.92 -1.87 -6.24
C MET A 630 22.07 -0.97 -5.36
N LEU A 631 21.74 -1.39 -4.13
CA LEU A 631 20.77 -0.70 -3.28
C LEU A 631 21.38 0.24 -2.24
N PHE A 632 22.63 0.05 -1.80
CA PHE A 632 23.26 0.99 -0.86
C PHE A 632 23.42 2.40 -1.44
N PRO A 633 23.72 2.60 -2.74
CA PRO A 633 23.66 3.92 -3.35
C PRO A 633 22.24 4.54 -3.34
N VAL A 634 21.19 3.72 -3.46
CA VAL A 634 19.78 4.16 -3.32
C VAL A 634 19.51 4.60 -1.88
N VAL A 635 19.99 3.85 -0.89
CA VAL A 635 19.89 4.21 0.54
C VAL A 635 20.65 5.51 0.82
N ASN A 636 21.83 5.68 0.23
CA ASN A 636 22.65 6.87 0.37
C ASN A 636 21.92 8.10 -0.22
N GLU A 637 21.26 7.94 -1.37
CA GLU A 637 20.44 8.99 -1.97
C GLU A 637 19.20 9.32 -1.13
N ALA A 638 18.56 8.29 -0.55
CA ALA A 638 17.46 8.46 0.39
C ALA A 638 17.89 9.24 1.65
N CYS A 639 19.11 9.02 2.15
CA CYS A 639 19.69 9.79 3.25
C CYS A 639 19.84 11.27 2.87
N ARG A 640 20.28 11.58 1.63
CA ARG A 640 20.38 12.96 1.14
C ARG A 640 19.01 13.63 1.01
N LEU A 641 17.99 12.91 0.57
CA LEU A 641 16.61 13.41 0.54
C LEU A 641 16.09 13.82 1.93
N LEU A 642 16.49 13.11 2.98
CA LEU A 642 16.15 13.45 4.37
C LEU A 642 16.97 14.64 4.87
N ASP A 643 18.27 14.67 4.59
CA ASP A 643 19.18 15.74 5.01
C ASP A 643 18.81 17.10 4.39
N GLU A 644 18.43 17.10 3.12
CA GLU A 644 18.01 18.28 2.38
C GLU A 644 16.56 18.72 2.70
N GLY A 645 15.83 17.97 3.54
CA GLY A 645 14.44 18.27 3.89
C GLY A 645 13.44 18.07 2.73
N VAL A 646 13.84 17.37 1.66
CA VAL A 646 12.93 16.99 0.57
C VAL A 646 11.91 15.98 1.08
N ALA A 647 12.35 14.97 1.84
CA ALA A 647 11.47 14.06 2.55
C ALA A 647 11.51 14.37 4.04
N MET A 648 10.34 14.51 4.66
CA MET A 648 10.24 14.87 6.08
C MET A 648 10.42 13.65 7.00
N LYS A 649 10.11 12.45 6.51
CA LYS A 649 10.12 11.19 7.28
C LYS A 649 10.70 10.07 6.44
N ALA A 650 11.56 9.24 7.04
CA ALA A 650 12.07 8.03 6.41
C ALA A 650 10.94 7.07 5.98
N SER A 651 9.86 7.00 6.76
CA SER A 651 8.67 6.20 6.44
C SER A 651 7.98 6.61 5.13
N ASP A 652 8.05 7.90 4.74
CA ASP A 652 7.47 8.35 3.48
C ASP A 652 8.31 7.84 2.30
N LEU A 653 9.64 7.76 2.45
CA LEU A 653 10.55 7.17 1.46
C LEU A 653 10.35 5.65 1.33
N ASP A 654 10.08 4.96 2.45
CA ASP A 654 9.69 3.55 2.41
C ASP A 654 8.42 3.33 1.58
N VAL A 655 7.36 4.11 1.86
CA VAL A 655 6.10 4.06 1.09
C VAL A 655 6.35 4.42 -0.38
N ALA A 656 7.17 5.44 -0.64
CA ALA A 656 7.55 5.86 -1.98
C ALA A 656 8.25 4.72 -2.76
N SER A 657 9.19 4.03 -2.12
CA SER A 657 9.92 2.90 -2.71
C SER A 657 9.00 1.73 -3.04
N ILE A 658 8.07 1.39 -2.15
CA ILE A 658 7.14 0.27 -2.34
C ILE A 658 6.11 0.61 -3.42
N MET A 659 5.45 1.75 -3.31
CA MET A 659 4.31 2.10 -4.16
C MET A 659 4.70 2.73 -5.50
N GLY A 660 5.89 3.32 -5.58
CA GLY A 660 6.42 3.95 -6.80
C GLY A 660 7.34 3.05 -7.61
N ARG A 661 8.14 2.19 -6.96
CA ARG A 661 9.15 1.33 -7.61
C ARG A 661 8.94 -0.17 -7.39
N GLY A 662 7.95 -0.56 -6.60
CA GLY A 662 7.67 -1.97 -6.33
C GLY A 662 8.68 -2.61 -5.38
N PHE A 663 9.33 -1.85 -4.50
CA PHE A 663 10.18 -2.43 -3.46
C PHE A 663 9.37 -3.45 -2.65
N PRO A 664 9.91 -4.66 -2.37
CA PRO A 664 9.14 -5.71 -1.71
C PRO A 664 8.66 -5.29 -0.32
N SER A 665 7.35 -5.18 -0.14
CA SER A 665 6.73 -4.71 1.11
C SER A 665 7.07 -5.58 2.33
N TYR A 666 7.30 -6.87 2.12
CA TYR A 666 7.75 -7.81 3.17
C TYR A 666 9.20 -7.56 3.65
N ARG A 667 9.90 -6.60 3.02
CA ARG A 667 11.18 -6.05 3.48
C ARG A 667 11.04 -4.63 4.08
N GLY A 668 9.83 -4.07 4.15
CA GLY A 668 9.50 -2.85 4.88
C GLY A 668 9.62 -1.55 4.08
N GLY A 669 10.48 -1.52 3.06
CA GLY A 669 10.87 -0.31 2.33
C GLY A 669 12.37 -0.09 2.41
N VAL A 670 12.91 0.81 1.59
CA VAL A 670 14.36 0.97 1.44
C VAL A 670 15.08 1.40 2.73
N MET A 671 14.49 2.30 3.53
CA MET A 671 15.07 2.80 4.78
C MET A 671 14.92 1.76 5.89
N PHE A 672 13.76 1.14 6.01
CA PHE A 672 13.54 0.05 6.98
C PHE A 672 14.44 -1.15 6.71
N TRP A 673 14.60 -1.54 5.45
CA TRP A 673 15.50 -2.61 5.03
C TRP A 673 16.96 -2.25 5.34
N ALA A 674 17.40 -1.03 5.06
CA ALA A 674 18.74 -0.57 5.37
C ALA A 674 19.04 -0.59 6.89
N ASP A 675 18.06 -0.23 7.71
CA ASP A 675 18.20 -0.30 9.18
C ASP A 675 18.41 -1.72 9.72
N SER A 676 18.08 -2.76 8.95
CA SER A 676 18.38 -4.15 9.33
C SER A 676 19.87 -4.50 9.25
N PHE A 677 20.66 -3.75 8.47
CA PHE A 677 22.13 -3.86 8.41
C PHE A 677 22.81 -2.89 9.39
N GLY A 678 22.21 -1.72 9.57
CA GLY A 678 22.73 -0.63 10.38
C GLY A 678 23.60 0.36 9.59
N ALA A 679 23.53 1.63 9.98
CA ALA A 679 24.18 2.74 9.28
C ALA A 679 25.70 2.56 9.11
N LYS A 680 26.38 1.99 10.12
CA LYS A 680 27.82 1.77 10.09
C LYS A 680 28.25 0.79 9.00
N TYR A 681 27.57 -0.34 8.88
CA TYR A 681 27.89 -1.34 7.86
C TYR A 681 27.75 -0.77 6.44
N ILE A 682 26.64 -0.07 6.19
CA ILE A 682 26.37 0.56 4.89
C ILE A 682 27.42 1.63 4.57
N TYR A 683 27.76 2.48 5.54
CA TYR A 683 28.81 3.49 5.39
C TYR A 683 30.16 2.87 5.02
N ASP A 684 30.60 1.84 5.76
CA ASP A 684 31.88 1.19 5.55
C ASP A 684 31.96 0.55 4.15
N ARG A 685 30.89 -0.11 3.69
CA ARG A 685 30.79 -0.72 2.35
C ARG A 685 30.86 0.33 1.23
N LEU A 686 30.07 1.40 1.34
CA LEU A 686 30.08 2.51 0.38
C LEU A 686 31.45 3.18 0.30
N LYS A 687 32.07 3.45 1.46
CA LYS A 687 33.41 4.03 1.53
C LYS A 687 34.45 3.14 0.87
N ASP A 688 34.36 1.83 1.04
CA ASP A 688 35.29 0.89 0.42
C ASP A 688 35.11 0.84 -1.10
N TRP A 689 33.88 0.82 -1.62
CA TRP A 689 33.65 0.90 -3.07
C TRP A 689 34.04 2.25 -3.67
N SER A 690 33.83 3.36 -2.96
CA SER A 690 34.21 4.70 -3.42
C SER A 690 35.71 4.82 -3.71
N LYS A 691 36.57 4.18 -2.90
CA LYS A 691 38.03 4.15 -3.12
C LYS A 691 38.43 3.61 -4.50
N TYR A 692 37.68 2.64 -5.02
CA TYR A 692 38.01 1.95 -6.28
C TYR A 692 37.19 2.46 -7.47
N HIS A 693 35.97 2.95 -7.23
CA HIS A 693 34.98 3.18 -8.28
C HIS A 693 34.40 4.60 -8.28
N GLY A 694 34.78 5.45 -7.32
CA GLY A 694 34.50 6.88 -7.31
C GLY A 694 33.11 7.27 -6.83
N GLY A 695 32.67 8.45 -7.27
CA GLY A 695 31.66 9.28 -6.58
C GLY A 695 30.26 8.70 -6.42
N ILE A 696 29.82 7.75 -7.28
CA ILE A 696 28.49 7.13 -7.13
C ILE A 696 28.35 6.32 -5.82
N PHE A 697 29.48 5.88 -5.25
CA PHE A 697 29.53 5.17 -3.98
C PHE A 697 29.93 6.08 -2.80
N GLU A 698 30.18 7.37 -3.02
CA GLU A 698 30.64 8.27 -1.95
C GLU A 698 29.54 8.47 -0.89
N PRO A 699 29.77 8.06 0.38
CA PRO A 699 28.77 8.18 1.43
C PRO A 699 28.44 9.64 1.74
N CYS A 700 27.16 9.94 1.93
CA CYS A 700 26.71 11.28 2.31
C CYS A 700 26.97 11.58 3.80
N GLU A 701 26.95 12.87 4.15
CA GLU A 701 27.24 13.31 5.52
C GLU A 701 26.18 12.83 6.53
N TYR A 702 24.92 12.73 6.11
CA TYR A 702 23.85 12.17 6.93
C TYR A 702 24.14 10.74 7.36
N LEU A 703 24.55 9.89 6.40
CA LEU A 703 24.91 8.49 6.66
C LEU A 703 26.17 8.40 7.52
N SER A 704 27.20 9.20 7.20
CA SER A 704 28.45 9.31 7.97
C SER A 704 28.19 9.67 9.44
N THR A 705 27.32 10.66 9.68
CA THR A 705 26.96 11.12 11.04
C THR A 705 26.27 10.03 11.83
N ARG A 706 25.29 9.35 11.25
CA ARG A 706 24.57 8.25 11.93
C ARG A 706 25.45 7.03 12.17
N ALA A 707 26.32 6.69 11.22
CA ALA A 707 27.31 5.63 11.38
C ALA A 707 28.24 5.91 12.57
N ARG A 708 28.66 7.18 12.76
CA ARG A 708 29.50 7.61 13.88
C ARG A 708 28.75 7.56 15.22
N GLN A 709 27.47 7.91 15.23
CA GLN A 709 26.64 7.99 16.44
C GLN A 709 25.97 6.66 16.81
N GLY A 710 26.02 5.65 15.94
CA GLY A 710 25.31 4.38 16.16
C GLY A 710 23.78 4.51 16.10
N LEU A 711 23.26 5.51 15.40
CA LEU A 711 21.83 5.73 15.23
C LEU A 711 21.27 4.95 14.03
N SER A 712 20.00 4.55 14.11
CA SER A 712 19.28 4.04 12.94
C SER A 712 19.08 5.17 11.92
N LEU A 713 18.99 4.85 10.64
CA LEU A 713 18.73 5.79 9.55
C LEU A 713 17.36 6.47 9.68
N ALA A 714 16.37 5.75 10.23
CA ALA A 714 15.01 6.28 10.41
C ALA A 714 14.80 7.12 11.68
N ALA A 715 15.71 7.12 12.66
CA ALA A 715 15.51 7.86 13.91
C ALA A 715 15.46 9.37 13.64
N MET A 716 14.47 10.11 14.15
CA MET A 716 14.50 11.57 14.02
C MET A 716 15.71 12.13 14.76
N ALA A 717 16.51 12.98 14.10
CA ALA A 717 17.61 13.66 14.77
C ALA A 717 17.02 14.77 15.66
N ASP A 718 17.49 14.88 16.91
CA ASP A 718 17.03 15.88 17.89
C ASP A 718 17.19 17.36 17.41
N GLY A 719 17.92 17.60 16.31
CA GLY A 719 18.12 18.93 15.71
C GLY A 719 17.21 19.30 14.54
N ALA A 720 16.39 18.38 14.00
CA ALA A 720 15.58 18.67 12.81
C ALA A 720 14.41 19.64 13.08
N MET A 721 14.02 19.84 14.34
CA MET A 721 13.01 20.84 14.70
C MET A 721 13.50 22.29 14.58
N SER A 722 14.82 22.55 14.53
CA SER A 722 15.34 23.92 14.56
C SER A 722 15.61 24.52 13.18
N ARG A 723 15.40 23.78 12.08
CA ARG A 723 15.69 24.22 10.70
C ARG A 723 14.53 24.04 9.71
N LEU A 724 13.31 23.79 10.19
CA LEU A 724 12.11 23.58 9.37
C LEU A 724 10.97 24.52 9.73
#